data_AF-A0A6C2URD9-F1
#
_entry.id   AF-A0A6C2URD9-F1
#
_cell.length_a   1.000
_cell.length_b   1.000
_cell.length_c   1.000
_cell.angle_alpha   90.00
_cell.angle_beta   90.00
_cell.angle_gamma   90.00
#
_symmetry.space_group_name_H-M   'P 1'
#
loop_
_entity.id
_entity.type
_entity.pdbx_description
1 polymer ?
#
loop_
_entity_poly.entity_id
_entity_poly.type
_entity_poly.pdbx_seq_one_letter_code
_entity_poly.pdbx_strand_id
1 'polypeptide(L)'
;MEPESKSIPINPLVQDFYRMAEEYDGIDTEDINPSLNDLSQVTQRYQSAELIAEGGMKRIYRVYDARAKRHLALAMLREDAPEDLCDPFIHEAWLTARLDHPNIITIHDVGVKEGKQPYFTMDLKQGQTLRGLIENLHAGDRKTRAKYPLETLLQIFLKICDAVSYAHSVNVLHLDLKPANIQIGEYGRVLVCDWGLGCVLGGDNPQELDRMLFNPDLLGSSNLYGQFKGTPGYMAPERLEDDGKVDARTDVYGLGCILYSMLTFLRTLTGDEEEIIKRTKDGAIVPPIERAPEQDIPMALNAVAMKALATDPARRYASVDTLRDEVHRYLTGFATEAENAGVFKQLNLFYRRNRRFCLTVLCSLLVIVVGTVFGFIKISEKERMATEARQDAERTLALYEAGQTELEKVNAESIDSIILLAQRYQNQGNVDRALAILETALGEHPGDEKLSRTLGEVLMARQRFRAALPWFAQGIHPEDPVHDLVRDYAAMKPDDEKLTADQVVDVIHRLGNRQGPAFAVVLEDQKNRFDLEERARIIEAYLHGINPLWTDGWFEYDAEKSRLRLGGSGLNIISSEKNLFVALKLRELDISGSDIEALWAQKELPVERLDIRGTPMKIIWPIKQLVHLRELVITPGQMSAEELKKLPEQVKVIERPYP
;
A
#
# COMPACT_ATOMS: atom_id res chain seq x y z
N MET A 1 -18.51 -33.22 -123.26
CA MET A 1 -18.26 -34.23 -122.22
C MET A 1 -17.83 -33.44 -120.98
N GLU A 2 -18.79 -33.03 -120.16
CA GLU A 2 -18.49 -32.49 -118.83
C GLU A 2 -18.17 -33.66 -117.88
N PRO A 3 -17.16 -33.53 -117.00
CA PRO A 3 -16.85 -34.56 -116.02
C PRO A 3 -17.80 -34.44 -114.82
N GLU A 4 -18.45 -35.56 -114.48
CA GLU A 4 -19.26 -35.69 -113.26
C GLU A 4 -18.43 -35.33 -112.02
N SER A 5 -18.78 -34.20 -111.41
CA SER A 5 -18.35 -33.82 -110.06
C SER A 5 -18.96 -34.80 -109.06
N LYS A 6 -18.17 -35.77 -108.59
CA LYS A 6 -18.54 -36.64 -107.48
C LYS A 6 -18.71 -35.80 -106.22
N SER A 7 -19.95 -35.52 -105.84
CA SER A 7 -20.28 -34.91 -104.55
C SER A 7 -19.83 -35.83 -103.42
N ILE A 8 -18.79 -35.43 -102.69
CA ILE A 8 -18.38 -36.09 -101.45
C ILE A 8 -19.52 -35.87 -100.43
N PRO A 9 -20.13 -36.92 -99.86
CA PRO A 9 -21.19 -36.75 -98.88
C PRO A 9 -20.61 -36.06 -97.63
N ILE A 10 -21.08 -34.84 -97.37
CA ILE A 10 -20.75 -34.08 -96.16
C ILE A 10 -21.28 -34.90 -94.97
N ASN A 11 -20.44 -35.08 -93.96
CA ASN A 11 -20.79 -35.80 -92.73
C ASN A 11 -22.07 -35.18 -92.13
N PRO A 12 -23.11 -35.98 -91.78
CA PRO A 12 -24.36 -35.48 -91.20
C PRO A 12 -24.17 -34.55 -90.01
N LEU A 13 -23.15 -34.79 -89.18
CA LEU A 13 -22.81 -33.94 -88.03
C LEU A 13 -22.36 -32.53 -88.43
N VAL A 14 -21.71 -32.39 -89.59
CA VAL A 14 -21.31 -31.09 -90.13
C VAL A 14 -22.52 -30.35 -90.70
N GLN A 15 -23.46 -31.06 -91.33
CA GLN A 15 -24.74 -30.50 -91.78
C GLN A 15 -25.62 -30.03 -90.61
N ASP A 16 -25.64 -30.78 -89.50
CA ASP A 16 -26.33 -30.37 -88.27
C ASP A 16 -25.65 -29.14 -87.65
N PHE A 17 -24.32 -29.07 -87.66
CA PHE A 17 -23.58 -27.89 -87.17
C PHE A 17 -23.88 -26.62 -87.99
N TYR A 18 -23.92 -26.71 -89.31
CA TYR A 18 -24.30 -25.58 -90.18
C TYR A 18 -25.77 -25.18 -90.01
N ARG A 19 -26.68 -26.14 -89.81
CA ARG A 19 -28.10 -25.84 -89.52
C ARG A 19 -28.29 -25.12 -88.19
N MET A 20 -27.56 -25.55 -87.15
CA MET A 20 -27.55 -24.86 -85.85
C MET A 20 -26.92 -23.46 -85.94
N ALA A 21 -25.92 -23.27 -86.82
CA ALA A 21 -25.33 -21.95 -87.08
C ALA A 21 -26.28 -21.01 -87.86
N GLU A 22 -27.03 -21.54 -88.83
CA GLU A 22 -28.07 -20.80 -89.56
C GLU A 22 -29.29 -20.46 -88.67
N GLU A 23 -29.64 -21.30 -87.69
CA GLU A 23 -30.61 -20.96 -86.65
C GLU A 23 -30.11 -19.86 -85.68
N TYR A 24 -28.80 -19.68 -85.54
CA TYR A 24 -28.19 -18.62 -84.73
C TYR A 24 -28.18 -17.26 -85.45
N ASP A 25 -28.18 -17.25 -86.79
CA ASP A 25 -28.23 -16.03 -87.63
C ASP A 25 -29.64 -15.42 -87.75
N GLY A 26 -30.65 -16.09 -87.16
CA GLY A 26 -32.06 -15.64 -87.15
C GLY A 26 -32.51 -14.93 -85.88
N ILE A 27 -31.60 -14.61 -84.94
CA ILE A 27 -31.96 -13.80 -83.77
C ILE A 27 -32.19 -12.37 -84.27
N ASP A 28 -33.45 -11.93 -84.23
CA ASP A 28 -33.80 -10.55 -84.56
C ASP A 28 -32.91 -9.61 -83.75
N THR A 29 -32.18 -8.72 -84.41
CA THR A 29 -31.27 -7.78 -83.73
C THR A 29 -31.99 -6.94 -82.68
N GLU A 30 -33.32 -6.80 -82.80
CA GLU A 30 -34.21 -6.19 -81.81
C GLU A 30 -34.31 -7.00 -80.50
N ASP A 31 -34.27 -8.33 -80.56
CA ASP A 31 -34.31 -9.23 -79.40
C ASP A 31 -32.95 -9.34 -78.68
N ILE A 32 -31.86 -9.03 -79.39
CA ILE A 32 -30.50 -9.06 -78.81
C ILE A 32 -30.32 -7.94 -77.78
N ASN A 33 -30.89 -6.76 -78.04
CA ASN A 33 -30.74 -5.58 -77.17
C ASN A 33 -32.08 -4.84 -76.98
N PRO A 34 -33.06 -5.45 -76.27
CA PRO A 34 -34.40 -4.86 -76.12
C PRO A 34 -34.37 -3.47 -75.49
N SER A 35 -33.45 -3.21 -74.56
CA SER A 35 -33.30 -1.89 -73.93
C SER A 35 -32.77 -0.81 -74.88
N LEU A 36 -31.92 -1.18 -75.85
CA LEU A 36 -31.41 -0.24 -76.85
C LEU A 36 -32.52 0.13 -77.85
N ASN A 37 -33.31 -0.87 -78.26
CA ASN A 37 -34.46 -0.66 -79.14
C ASN A 37 -35.50 0.25 -78.46
N ASP A 38 -35.91 -0.07 -77.23
CA ASP A 38 -36.85 0.74 -76.42
C ASP A 38 -36.36 2.19 -76.25
N LEU A 39 -35.07 2.41 -75.98
CA LEU A 39 -34.50 3.76 -75.88
C LEU A 39 -34.53 4.52 -77.22
N SER A 40 -34.27 3.84 -78.34
CA SER A 40 -34.25 4.44 -79.68
C SER A 40 -35.64 4.90 -80.16
N GLN A 41 -36.71 4.28 -79.65
CA GLN A 41 -38.09 4.60 -79.98
C GLN A 41 -38.64 5.82 -79.20
N VAL A 42 -37.91 6.34 -78.21
CA VAL A 42 -38.35 7.49 -77.41
C VAL A 42 -38.25 8.80 -78.20
N THR A 43 -39.36 9.23 -78.79
CA THR A 43 -39.49 10.52 -79.53
C THR A 43 -39.65 11.71 -78.59
N GLN A 44 -40.45 11.57 -77.54
CA GLN A 44 -40.66 12.60 -76.51
C GLN A 44 -40.06 12.13 -75.18
N ARG A 45 -39.03 12.84 -74.68
CA ARG A 45 -38.34 12.47 -73.44
C ARG A 45 -39.25 12.53 -72.21
N TYR A 46 -39.94 13.66 -72.01
CA TYR A 46 -40.79 13.88 -70.84
C TYR A 46 -42.27 13.67 -71.19
N GLN A 47 -42.85 12.62 -70.63
CA GLN A 47 -44.22 12.16 -70.91
C GLN A 47 -45.10 12.23 -69.66
N SER A 48 -46.42 12.06 -69.85
CA SER A 48 -47.40 11.95 -68.75
C SER A 48 -47.35 13.11 -67.75
N ALA A 49 -47.34 14.35 -68.26
CA ALA A 49 -47.27 15.55 -67.42
C ALA A 49 -48.55 15.71 -66.59
N GLU A 50 -48.42 15.67 -65.27
CA GLU A 50 -49.49 15.92 -64.29
C GLU A 50 -49.12 17.12 -63.43
N LEU A 51 -49.96 18.15 -63.37
CA LEU A 51 -49.67 19.34 -62.55
C LEU A 51 -49.73 18.97 -61.05
N ILE A 52 -48.61 19.11 -60.33
CA ILE A 52 -48.53 18.85 -58.88
C ILE A 52 -48.70 20.15 -58.08
N ALA A 53 -48.11 21.25 -58.56
CA ALA A 53 -48.13 22.52 -57.87
C ALA A 53 -48.04 23.70 -58.84
N GLU A 54 -48.70 24.80 -58.48
CA GLU A 54 -48.65 26.08 -59.18
C GLU A 54 -48.28 27.17 -58.17
N GLY A 55 -47.15 27.84 -58.41
CA GLY A 55 -46.69 28.98 -57.62
C GLY A 55 -46.87 30.30 -58.37
N GLY A 56 -46.40 31.40 -57.76
CA GLY A 56 -46.47 32.73 -58.39
C GLY A 56 -45.74 32.80 -59.74
N MET A 57 -44.55 32.17 -59.82
CA MET A 57 -43.64 32.25 -60.98
C MET A 57 -43.63 30.98 -61.85
N LYS A 58 -43.75 29.79 -61.24
CA LYS A 58 -43.51 28.49 -61.90
C LYS A 58 -44.64 27.48 -61.66
N ARG A 59 -44.86 26.60 -62.63
CA ARG A 59 -45.69 25.39 -62.53
C ARG A 59 -44.80 24.17 -62.44
N ILE A 60 -45.13 23.24 -61.54
CA ILE A 60 -44.38 22.01 -61.32
C ILE A 60 -45.25 20.83 -61.72
N TYR A 61 -44.75 20.02 -62.65
CA TYR A 61 -45.42 18.84 -63.17
C TYR A 61 -44.69 17.58 -62.74
N ARG A 62 -45.43 16.52 -62.40
CA ARG A 62 -44.90 15.16 -62.42
C ARG A 62 -44.74 14.77 -63.87
N VAL A 63 -43.57 14.28 -64.25
CA VAL A 63 -43.33 13.74 -65.58
C VAL A 63 -42.66 12.37 -65.47
N TYR A 64 -42.84 11.54 -66.49
CA TYR A 64 -42.05 10.34 -66.68
C TYR A 64 -40.94 10.63 -67.69
N ASP A 65 -39.67 10.55 -67.26
CA ASP A 65 -38.52 10.58 -68.16
C ASP A 65 -38.43 9.21 -68.83
N ALA A 66 -38.91 9.12 -70.07
CA ALA A 66 -38.98 7.88 -70.84
C ALA A 66 -37.59 7.36 -71.23
N ARG A 67 -36.55 8.21 -71.25
CA ARG A 67 -35.17 7.79 -71.51
C ARG A 67 -34.53 7.19 -70.26
N ALA A 68 -34.73 7.83 -69.11
CA ALA A 68 -34.19 7.37 -67.82
C ALA A 68 -35.13 6.40 -67.06
N LYS A 69 -36.31 6.11 -67.62
CA LYS A 69 -37.37 5.26 -67.07
C LYS A 69 -37.75 5.57 -65.60
N ARG A 70 -37.84 6.86 -65.25
CA ARG A 70 -38.15 7.32 -63.86
C ARG A 70 -39.08 8.53 -63.83
N HIS A 71 -39.75 8.72 -62.70
CA HIS A 71 -40.54 9.94 -62.47
C HIS A 71 -39.68 11.09 -61.95
N LEU A 72 -39.89 12.28 -62.50
CA LEU A 72 -39.23 13.52 -62.12
C LEU A 72 -40.27 14.62 -61.86
N ALA A 73 -39.84 15.70 -61.19
CA ALA A 73 -40.57 16.96 -61.17
C ALA A 73 -40.01 17.88 -62.27
N LEU A 74 -40.86 18.35 -63.17
CA LEU A 74 -40.55 19.32 -64.22
C LEU A 74 -41.08 20.69 -63.78
N ALA A 75 -40.18 21.61 -63.43
CA ALA A 75 -40.53 23.01 -63.22
C ALA A 75 -40.51 23.75 -64.56
N MET A 76 -41.56 24.50 -64.84
CA MET A 76 -41.65 25.39 -66.01
C MET A 76 -42.06 26.77 -65.54
N LEU A 77 -41.44 27.81 -66.10
CA LEU A 77 -41.89 29.18 -65.92
C LEU A 77 -43.32 29.31 -66.49
N ARG A 78 -44.21 30.04 -65.83
CA ARG A 78 -45.57 30.24 -66.36
C ARG A 78 -45.53 30.99 -67.69
N GLU A 79 -46.47 30.70 -68.58
CA GLU A 79 -46.58 31.37 -69.89
C GLU A 79 -46.90 32.87 -69.76
N ASP A 80 -47.57 33.26 -68.67
CA ASP A 80 -47.92 34.65 -68.35
C ASP A 80 -46.94 35.33 -67.39
N ALA A 81 -45.81 34.69 -67.08
CA ALA A 81 -44.76 35.32 -66.28
C ALA A 81 -44.06 36.43 -67.09
N PRO A 82 -43.77 37.59 -66.49
CA PRO A 82 -43.02 38.63 -67.17
C PRO A 82 -41.59 38.17 -67.51
N GLU A 83 -41.04 38.71 -68.60
CA GLU A 83 -39.80 38.23 -69.23
C GLU A 83 -38.57 38.42 -68.34
N ASP A 84 -38.61 39.37 -67.40
CA ASP A 84 -37.61 39.61 -66.37
C ASP A 84 -37.46 38.46 -65.35
N LEU A 85 -38.43 37.53 -65.32
CA LEU A 85 -38.38 36.33 -64.48
C LEU A 85 -37.67 35.13 -65.14
N CYS A 86 -37.34 35.20 -66.44
CA CYS A 86 -36.61 34.14 -67.13
C CYS A 86 -35.23 33.90 -66.53
N ASP A 87 -34.44 34.96 -66.36
CA ASP A 87 -33.07 34.85 -65.85
C ASP A 87 -33.02 34.37 -64.39
N PRO A 88 -33.84 34.91 -63.44
CA PRO A 88 -33.93 34.36 -62.09
C PRO A 88 -34.32 32.86 -62.05
N PHE A 89 -35.22 32.43 -62.93
CA PHE A 89 -35.66 31.04 -63.00
C PHE A 89 -34.54 30.10 -63.45
N ILE A 90 -33.81 30.49 -64.49
CA ILE A 90 -32.67 29.73 -65.01
C ILE A 90 -31.53 29.74 -63.98
N HIS A 91 -31.31 30.89 -63.33
CA HIS A 91 -30.30 31.04 -62.29
C HIS A 91 -30.55 30.10 -61.11
N GLU A 92 -31.79 29.98 -60.62
CA GLU A 92 -32.16 29.01 -59.58
C GLU A 92 -31.73 27.59 -59.98
N ALA A 93 -32.01 27.20 -61.23
CA ALA A 93 -31.68 25.88 -61.75
C ALA A 93 -30.17 25.65 -61.81
N TRP A 94 -29.39 26.62 -62.32
CA TRP A 94 -27.94 26.52 -62.40
C TRP A 94 -27.26 26.52 -61.03
N LEU A 95 -27.71 27.37 -60.12
CA LEU A 95 -27.18 27.42 -58.76
C LEU A 95 -27.43 26.09 -58.04
N THR A 96 -28.64 25.55 -58.14
CA THR A 96 -28.98 24.26 -57.54
C THR A 96 -28.21 23.11 -58.19
N ALA A 97 -28.05 23.11 -59.52
CA ALA A 97 -27.32 22.08 -60.26
C ALA A 97 -25.83 22.02 -59.91
N ARG A 98 -25.25 23.10 -59.39
CA ARG A 98 -23.86 23.14 -58.90
C ARG A 98 -23.67 22.37 -57.59
N LEU A 99 -24.74 22.13 -56.85
CA LEU A 99 -24.69 21.55 -55.52
C LEU A 99 -24.92 20.03 -55.60
N ASP A 100 -23.85 19.26 -55.39
CA ASP A 100 -23.89 17.79 -55.35
C ASP A 100 -23.79 17.29 -53.90
N HIS A 101 -24.94 17.16 -53.24
CA HIS A 101 -25.03 16.68 -51.87
C HIS A 101 -26.31 15.87 -51.64
N PRO A 102 -26.26 14.73 -50.90
CA PRO A 102 -27.43 13.87 -50.70
C PRO A 102 -28.61 14.54 -49.97
N ASN A 103 -28.36 15.65 -49.27
CA ASN A 103 -29.38 16.45 -48.58
C ASN A 103 -29.78 17.74 -49.33
N ILE A 104 -29.43 17.87 -50.61
CA ILE A 104 -29.86 18.97 -51.49
C ILE A 104 -30.67 18.37 -52.64
N ILE A 105 -31.72 19.07 -53.08
CA ILE A 105 -32.52 18.64 -54.25
C ILE A 105 -31.65 18.62 -55.51
N THR A 106 -31.62 17.50 -56.23
CA THR A 106 -30.81 17.36 -57.46
C THR A 106 -31.56 17.85 -58.68
N ILE A 107 -30.90 18.66 -59.51
CA ILE A 107 -31.34 19.04 -60.87
C ILE A 107 -30.78 18.02 -61.87
N HIS A 108 -31.63 17.51 -62.76
CA HIS A 108 -31.27 16.48 -63.75
C HIS A 108 -31.14 17.00 -65.18
N ASP A 109 -31.86 18.08 -65.51
CA ASP A 109 -31.82 18.69 -66.84
C ASP A 109 -32.28 20.15 -66.75
N VAL A 110 -31.72 21.00 -67.61
CA VAL A 110 -32.14 22.41 -67.78
C VAL A 110 -32.24 22.66 -69.28
N GLY A 111 -33.36 23.19 -69.72
CA GLY A 111 -33.61 23.39 -71.13
C GLY A 111 -34.64 24.46 -71.42
N VAL A 112 -34.92 24.61 -72.71
CA VAL A 112 -35.91 25.58 -73.21
C VAL A 112 -36.85 24.82 -74.14
N LYS A 113 -38.16 24.95 -73.92
CA LYS A 113 -39.17 24.39 -74.82
C LYS A 113 -39.35 25.25 -76.07
N GLU A 114 -40.07 24.72 -77.06
CA GLU A 114 -40.57 25.50 -78.18
C GLU A 114 -41.30 26.75 -77.67
N GLY A 115 -40.92 27.94 -78.14
CA GLY A 115 -41.47 29.22 -77.65
C GLY A 115 -40.65 29.95 -76.57
N LYS A 116 -39.38 29.58 -76.35
CA LYS A 116 -38.44 30.22 -75.38
C LYS A 116 -38.81 30.08 -73.90
N GLN A 117 -39.73 29.16 -73.55
CA GLN A 117 -40.09 28.91 -72.16
C GLN A 117 -39.03 28.04 -71.47
N PRO A 118 -38.33 28.54 -70.44
CA PRO A 118 -37.33 27.76 -69.73
C PRO A 118 -37.99 26.70 -68.84
N TYR A 119 -37.32 25.56 -68.72
CA TYR A 119 -37.70 24.49 -67.80
C TYR A 119 -36.46 23.86 -67.16
N PHE A 120 -36.67 23.21 -66.03
CA PHE A 120 -35.69 22.29 -65.48
C PHE A 120 -36.38 21.09 -64.83
N THR A 121 -35.67 19.96 -64.79
CA THR A 121 -36.15 18.76 -64.09
C THR A 121 -35.35 18.53 -62.83
N MET A 122 -36.03 18.08 -61.79
CA MET A 122 -35.46 17.79 -60.48
C MET A 122 -36.05 16.52 -59.90
N ASP A 123 -35.49 16.06 -58.80
CA ASP A 123 -36.06 14.97 -58.02
C ASP A 123 -37.54 15.21 -57.67
N LEU A 124 -38.37 14.20 -57.87
CA LEU A 124 -39.75 14.24 -57.42
C LEU A 124 -39.78 14.19 -55.88
N LYS A 125 -40.21 15.28 -55.24
CA LYS A 125 -40.32 15.38 -53.79
C LYS A 125 -41.27 14.30 -53.25
N GLN A 126 -40.81 13.56 -52.23
CA GLN A 126 -41.58 12.52 -51.55
C GLN A 126 -41.76 12.86 -50.07
N GLY A 127 -42.86 12.40 -49.46
CA GLY A 127 -43.18 12.67 -48.06
C GLY A 127 -43.80 14.05 -47.82
N GLN A 128 -43.46 14.70 -46.71
CA GLN A 128 -44.05 16.00 -46.31
C GLN A 128 -42.97 17.06 -46.07
N THR A 129 -43.36 18.33 -46.06
CA THR A 129 -42.46 19.42 -45.68
C THR A 129 -42.22 19.44 -44.17
N LEU A 130 -41.09 19.99 -43.72
CA LEU A 130 -40.83 20.21 -42.30
C LEU A 130 -41.88 21.14 -41.68
N ARG A 131 -42.41 22.11 -42.45
CA ARG A 131 -43.56 22.93 -42.02
C ARG A 131 -44.77 22.05 -41.67
N GLY A 132 -45.19 21.17 -42.58
CA GLY A 132 -46.33 20.27 -42.34
C GLY A 132 -46.06 19.30 -41.17
N LEU A 133 -44.82 18.83 -41.02
CA LEU A 133 -44.42 18.05 -39.86
C LEU A 133 -44.59 18.83 -38.55
N ILE A 134 -44.11 20.08 -38.50
CA ILE A 134 -44.22 20.95 -37.32
C ILE A 134 -45.68 21.26 -37.00
N GLU A 135 -46.51 21.54 -38.00
CA GLU A 135 -47.96 21.77 -37.84
C GLU A 135 -48.67 20.54 -37.25
N ASN A 136 -48.33 19.33 -37.73
CA ASN A 136 -48.86 18.07 -37.18
C ASN A 136 -48.41 17.83 -35.72
N LEU A 137 -47.17 18.17 -35.39
CA LEU A 137 -46.65 18.10 -34.00
C LEU A 137 -47.36 19.11 -33.09
N HIS A 138 -47.56 20.34 -33.57
CA HIS A 138 -48.27 21.39 -32.85
C HIS A 138 -49.73 21.00 -32.57
N ALA A 139 -50.40 20.38 -33.54
CA ALA A 139 -51.76 19.86 -33.39
C ALA A 139 -51.86 18.65 -32.42
N GLY A 140 -50.73 18.15 -31.91
CA GLY A 140 -50.69 17.04 -30.97
C GLY A 140 -50.97 15.67 -31.61
N ASP A 141 -50.71 15.50 -32.92
CA ASP A 141 -50.90 14.22 -33.59
C ASP A 141 -50.00 13.15 -32.96
N ARG A 142 -50.64 12.15 -32.33
CA ARG A 142 -49.93 11.11 -31.56
C ARG A 142 -49.00 10.27 -32.43
N LYS A 143 -49.41 9.97 -33.68
CA LYS A 143 -48.61 9.16 -34.61
C LYS A 143 -47.32 9.90 -34.98
N THR A 144 -47.45 11.18 -35.32
CA THR A 144 -46.31 12.05 -35.66
C THR A 144 -45.38 12.22 -34.47
N ARG A 145 -45.90 12.48 -33.26
CA ARG A 145 -45.08 12.65 -32.05
C ARG A 145 -44.33 11.38 -31.66
N ALA A 146 -44.92 10.20 -31.87
CA ALA A 146 -44.25 8.92 -31.66
C ALA A 146 -43.16 8.64 -32.71
N LYS A 147 -43.39 9.04 -33.98
CA LYS A 147 -42.45 8.84 -35.09
C LYS A 147 -41.27 9.83 -35.07
N TYR A 148 -41.48 11.03 -34.56
CA TYR A 148 -40.48 12.10 -34.54
C TYR A 148 -40.23 12.61 -33.12
N PRO A 149 -39.61 11.81 -32.23
CA PRO A 149 -39.10 12.31 -30.96
C PRO A 149 -38.03 13.38 -31.19
N LEU A 150 -37.69 14.14 -30.13
CA LEU A 150 -36.70 15.23 -30.19
C LEU A 150 -35.39 14.79 -30.85
N GLU A 151 -34.88 13.60 -30.51
CA GLU A 151 -33.66 13.07 -31.11
C GLU A 151 -33.74 12.97 -32.64
N THR A 152 -34.85 12.46 -33.18
CA THR A 152 -35.08 12.35 -34.63
C THR A 152 -35.20 13.72 -35.27
N LEU A 153 -35.86 14.68 -34.61
CA LEU A 153 -35.91 16.07 -35.08
C LEU A 153 -34.50 16.66 -35.16
N LEU A 154 -33.67 16.49 -34.12
CA LEU A 154 -32.30 17.00 -34.14
C LEU A 154 -31.45 16.30 -35.22
N GLN A 155 -31.64 15.01 -35.49
CA GLN A 155 -30.98 14.33 -36.61
C GLN A 155 -31.40 14.88 -37.98
N ILE A 156 -32.67 15.26 -38.14
CA ILE A 156 -33.14 15.98 -39.34
C ILE A 156 -32.43 17.32 -39.44
N PHE A 157 -32.36 18.06 -38.33
CA PHE A 157 -31.68 19.35 -38.28
C PHE A 157 -30.20 19.26 -38.67
N LEU A 158 -29.47 18.26 -38.16
CA LEU A 158 -28.08 18.02 -38.54
C LEU A 158 -27.91 17.81 -40.06
N LYS A 159 -28.79 17.06 -40.71
CA LYS A 159 -28.77 16.87 -42.17
C LYS A 159 -29.02 18.15 -42.96
N ILE A 160 -29.85 19.05 -42.42
CA ILE A 160 -30.05 20.39 -43.00
C ILE A 160 -28.75 21.19 -42.86
N CYS A 161 -28.11 21.16 -41.68
CA CYS A 161 -26.82 21.82 -41.46
C CYS A 161 -25.73 21.26 -42.39
N ASP A 162 -25.67 19.96 -42.62
CA ASP A 162 -24.69 19.34 -43.53
C ASP A 162 -24.88 19.85 -44.97
N ALA A 163 -26.13 19.94 -45.45
CA ALA A 163 -26.42 20.53 -46.76
C ALA A 163 -25.97 21.99 -46.87
N VAL A 164 -26.29 22.82 -45.87
CA VAL A 164 -25.97 24.25 -45.92
C VAL A 164 -24.47 24.49 -45.71
N SER A 165 -23.81 23.73 -44.84
CA SER A 165 -22.34 23.76 -44.68
C SER A 165 -21.64 23.37 -45.99
N TYR A 166 -22.11 22.32 -46.67
CA TYR A 166 -21.60 21.97 -47.99
C TYR A 166 -21.76 23.12 -48.99
N ALA A 167 -22.93 23.74 -49.07
CA ALA A 167 -23.15 24.89 -49.95
C ALA A 167 -22.21 26.05 -49.62
N HIS A 168 -22.02 26.36 -48.34
CA HIS A 168 -21.07 27.39 -47.89
C HIS A 168 -19.62 27.07 -48.27
N SER A 169 -19.23 25.78 -48.25
CA SER A 169 -17.88 25.35 -48.66
C SER A 169 -17.58 25.59 -50.15
N VAL A 170 -18.63 25.70 -50.98
CA VAL A 170 -18.55 26.07 -52.39
C VAL A 170 -19.00 27.50 -52.66
N ASN A 171 -18.99 28.34 -51.61
CA ASN A 171 -19.35 29.76 -51.61
C ASN A 171 -20.79 30.05 -52.04
N VAL A 172 -21.74 29.16 -51.79
CA VAL A 172 -23.17 29.37 -52.08
C VAL A 172 -23.95 29.58 -50.79
N LEU A 173 -24.65 30.71 -50.67
CA LEU A 173 -25.62 30.97 -49.61
C LEU A 173 -27.03 30.61 -50.07
N HIS A 174 -27.90 30.19 -49.15
CA HIS A 174 -29.29 29.85 -49.45
C HIS A 174 -30.24 31.06 -49.30
N LEU A 175 -30.08 31.85 -48.25
CA LEU A 175 -30.80 33.08 -47.92
C LEU A 175 -32.33 32.98 -47.66
N ASP A 176 -33.01 31.88 -48.01
CA ASP A 176 -34.44 31.63 -47.76
C ASP A 176 -34.68 30.33 -46.97
N LEU A 177 -33.85 30.06 -45.97
CA LEU A 177 -34.00 28.88 -45.11
C LEU A 177 -35.25 28.99 -44.24
N LYS A 178 -36.21 28.08 -44.46
CA LYS A 178 -37.46 27.97 -43.69
C LYS A 178 -38.01 26.55 -43.72
N PRO A 179 -38.87 26.14 -42.78
CA PRO A 179 -39.45 24.80 -42.74
C PRO A 179 -40.21 24.36 -44.01
N ALA A 180 -40.74 25.30 -44.79
CA ALA A 180 -41.42 24.97 -46.06
C ALA A 180 -40.44 24.52 -47.17
N ASN A 181 -39.16 24.88 -47.07
CA ASN A 181 -38.11 24.58 -48.03
C ASN A 181 -37.35 23.29 -47.68
N ILE A 182 -37.75 22.59 -46.62
CA ILE A 182 -37.16 21.32 -46.20
C ILE A 182 -38.17 20.20 -46.46
N GLN A 183 -37.78 19.22 -47.28
CA GLN A 183 -38.59 18.05 -47.57
C GLN A 183 -38.12 16.86 -46.73
N ILE A 184 -39.06 16.16 -46.09
CA ILE A 184 -38.82 14.97 -45.27
C ILE A 184 -39.49 13.79 -45.95
N GLY A 185 -38.67 12.90 -46.50
CA GLY A 185 -39.09 11.68 -47.16
C GLY A 185 -39.12 10.48 -46.22
N GLU A 186 -39.35 9.30 -46.80
CA GLU A 186 -39.21 8.03 -46.08
C GLU A 186 -37.74 7.69 -45.81
N TYR A 187 -37.50 6.70 -44.93
CA TYR A 187 -36.17 6.18 -44.61
C TYR A 187 -35.14 7.26 -44.18
N GLY A 188 -35.62 8.35 -43.57
CA GLY A 188 -34.77 9.43 -43.08
C GLY A 188 -34.19 10.35 -44.16
N ARG A 189 -34.74 10.34 -45.37
CA ARG A 189 -34.36 11.29 -46.43
C ARG A 189 -34.76 12.71 -46.04
N VAL A 190 -33.81 13.65 -46.09
CA VAL A 190 -34.01 15.08 -45.84
C VAL A 190 -33.42 15.85 -47.00
N LEU A 191 -34.18 16.74 -47.63
CA LEU A 191 -33.72 17.54 -48.77
C LEU A 191 -33.98 19.02 -48.51
N VAL A 192 -32.93 19.82 -48.62
CA VAL A 192 -33.01 21.29 -48.72
C VAL A 192 -33.34 21.65 -50.17
N CYS A 193 -34.41 22.43 -50.33
CA CYS A 193 -34.98 22.79 -51.62
C CYS A 193 -35.06 24.31 -51.78
N ASP A 194 -35.32 24.77 -53.00
CA ASP A 194 -35.69 26.17 -53.33
C ASP A 194 -34.57 27.18 -53.08
N TRP A 195 -33.55 27.15 -53.95
CA TRP A 195 -32.38 28.02 -53.92
C TRP A 195 -32.59 29.33 -54.71
N GLY A 196 -33.84 29.74 -54.94
CA GLY A 196 -34.17 30.86 -55.82
C GLY A 196 -33.72 32.24 -55.32
N LEU A 197 -33.41 32.37 -54.02
CA LEU A 197 -32.77 33.55 -53.44
C LEU A 197 -31.28 33.32 -53.12
N GLY A 198 -30.74 32.16 -53.47
CA GLY A 198 -29.36 31.82 -53.21
C GLY A 198 -28.40 32.71 -54.00
N CYS A 199 -27.21 32.90 -53.44
CA CYS A 199 -26.21 33.78 -54.03
C CYS A 199 -24.82 33.14 -53.88
N VAL A 200 -23.97 33.31 -54.89
CA VAL A 200 -22.56 32.92 -54.81
C VAL A 200 -21.79 34.08 -54.19
N LEU A 201 -20.94 33.81 -53.20
CA LEU A 201 -20.01 34.80 -52.62
C LEU A 201 -18.77 34.93 -53.51
N GLY A 202 -18.35 36.18 -53.78
CA GLY A 202 -17.21 36.49 -54.64
C GLY A 202 -15.93 35.77 -54.21
N GLY A 203 -15.26 35.11 -55.15
CA GLY A 203 -13.93 34.49 -54.96
C GLY A 203 -12.82 35.27 -55.65
N ASP A 204 -11.56 35.03 -55.25
CA ASP A 204 -10.36 35.72 -55.77
C ASP A 204 -10.07 35.46 -57.28
N ASN A 205 -10.82 34.55 -57.92
CA ASN A 205 -10.67 34.26 -59.36
C ASN A 205 -12.01 33.82 -59.99
N PRO A 206 -12.94 34.74 -60.27
CA PRO A 206 -14.29 34.39 -60.72
C PRO A 206 -14.27 33.90 -62.18
N GLN A 207 -14.74 32.67 -62.42
CA GLN A 207 -14.98 32.13 -63.75
C GLN A 207 -16.15 32.87 -64.42
N GLU A 208 -16.33 32.73 -65.73
CA GLU A 208 -17.35 33.48 -66.50
C GLU A 208 -18.78 33.15 -66.04
N LEU A 209 -19.04 31.86 -65.72
CA LEU A 209 -20.28 31.41 -65.10
C LEU A 209 -20.46 32.01 -63.70
N ASP A 210 -19.38 32.12 -62.92
CA ASP A 210 -19.44 32.77 -61.60
C ASP A 210 -19.87 34.24 -61.76
N ARG A 211 -19.36 34.98 -62.76
CA ARG A 211 -19.77 36.38 -63.03
C ARG A 211 -21.25 36.54 -63.40
N MET A 212 -21.82 35.59 -64.14
CA MET A 212 -23.27 35.58 -64.40
C MET A 212 -24.08 35.27 -63.14
N LEU A 213 -23.56 34.39 -62.27
CA LEU A 213 -24.18 34.10 -60.97
C LEU A 213 -23.96 35.24 -59.94
N PHE A 214 -22.95 36.09 -60.14
CA PHE A 214 -22.63 37.23 -59.29
C PHE A 214 -23.40 38.51 -59.63
N ASN A 215 -24.15 38.56 -60.74
CA ASN A 215 -24.72 39.81 -61.21
C ASN A 215 -25.88 40.26 -60.30
N PRO A 216 -25.71 41.30 -59.47
CA PRO A 216 -26.75 41.78 -58.56
C PRO A 216 -27.97 42.33 -59.32
N ASP A 217 -27.78 42.76 -60.58
CA ASP A 217 -28.85 43.28 -61.43
C ASP A 217 -29.83 42.18 -61.88
N LEU A 218 -29.36 40.93 -62.02
CA LEU A 218 -30.22 39.76 -62.32
C LEU A 218 -31.04 39.33 -61.09
N LEU A 219 -30.48 39.53 -59.89
CA LEU A 219 -31.20 39.36 -58.62
C LEU A 219 -32.00 40.62 -58.24
N GLY A 220 -31.77 41.77 -58.87
CA GLY A 220 -32.34 43.08 -58.54
C GLY A 220 -33.49 43.53 -59.44
N SER A 221 -33.66 42.94 -60.62
CA SER A 221 -34.76 43.24 -61.55
C SER A 221 -36.02 42.44 -61.24
N SER A 222 -36.56 42.63 -60.04
CA SER A 222 -37.96 42.27 -59.72
C SER A 222 -38.55 43.29 -58.75
N ASN A 223 -38.49 44.57 -59.14
CA ASN A 223 -39.06 45.73 -58.45
C ASN A 223 -40.62 45.74 -58.44
N LEU A 224 -41.28 44.57 -58.55
CA LEU A 224 -42.73 44.45 -58.68
C LEU A 224 -43.42 43.84 -57.44
N TYR A 225 -42.68 43.33 -56.46
CA TYR A 225 -43.26 42.72 -55.24
C TYR A 225 -42.50 43.10 -53.96
N GLY A 226 -42.71 44.31 -53.44
CA GLY A 226 -42.36 44.69 -52.06
C GLY A 226 -40.85 44.81 -51.76
N GLN A 227 -40.48 45.77 -50.93
CA GLN A 227 -39.09 46.22 -50.74
C GLN A 227 -38.11 45.22 -50.08
N PHE A 228 -38.49 43.97 -49.82
CA PHE A 228 -37.60 42.96 -49.19
C PHE A 228 -37.81 41.55 -49.78
N LYS A 229 -36.80 40.99 -50.44
CA LYS A 229 -36.85 39.62 -51.01
C LYS A 229 -36.67 38.55 -49.93
N GLY A 230 -37.74 37.88 -49.49
CA GLY A 230 -37.68 36.68 -48.63
C GLY A 230 -38.96 36.47 -47.81
N THR A 231 -38.98 35.48 -46.91
CA THR A 231 -40.17 35.18 -46.09
C THR A 231 -40.11 35.89 -44.73
N PRO A 232 -41.00 36.86 -44.44
CA PRO A 232 -41.04 37.52 -43.13
C PRO A 232 -41.11 36.51 -41.97
N GLY A 233 -40.28 36.73 -40.95
CA GLY A 233 -40.17 35.88 -39.76
C GLY A 233 -39.07 34.81 -39.82
N TYR A 234 -38.51 34.55 -41.00
CA TYR A 234 -37.30 33.72 -41.17
C TYR A 234 -36.10 34.53 -41.68
N MET A 235 -36.35 35.76 -42.14
CA MET A 235 -35.31 36.66 -42.64
C MET A 235 -34.46 37.21 -41.50
N ALA A 236 -33.13 37.20 -41.69
CA ALA A 236 -32.21 37.79 -40.73
C ALA A 236 -32.31 39.33 -40.72
N PRO A 237 -32.09 39.99 -39.57
CA PRO A 237 -32.17 41.45 -39.43
C PRO A 237 -31.39 42.24 -40.48
N GLU A 238 -30.17 41.81 -40.82
CA GLU A 238 -29.32 42.49 -41.80
C GLU A 238 -29.92 42.50 -43.22
N ARG A 239 -30.82 41.57 -43.56
CA ARG A 239 -31.48 41.57 -44.88
C ARG A 239 -32.63 42.58 -44.97
N LEU A 240 -33.03 43.15 -43.83
CA LEU A 240 -34.06 44.18 -43.72
C LEU A 240 -33.44 45.61 -43.65
N GLU A 241 -32.12 45.71 -43.74
CA GLU A 241 -31.35 46.95 -43.75
C GLU A 241 -30.79 47.21 -45.16
N ASP A 242 -30.78 48.48 -45.59
CA ASP A 242 -30.39 48.83 -46.96
C ASP A 242 -28.89 48.58 -47.26
N ASP A 243 -28.03 48.58 -46.24
CA ASP A 243 -26.57 48.36 -46.32
C ASP A 243 -26.11 47.06 -45.61
N GLY A 244 -27.04 46.21 -45.22
CA GLY A 244 -26.75 44.99 -44.47
C GLY A 244 -25.98 43.98 -45.32
N LYS A 245 -24.80 43.59 -44.83
CA LYS A 245 -23.94 42.59 -45.48
C LYS A 245 -24.43 41.18 -45.17
N VAL A 246 -24.75 40.42 -46.21
CA VAL A 246 -25.10 39.00 -46.08
C VAL A 246 -23.85 38.13 -46.13
N ASP A 247 -23.79 37.13 -45.26
CA ASP A 247 -22.77 36.08 -45.27
C ASP A 247 -23.32 34.78 -44.69
N ALA A 248 -22.45 33.79 -44.42
CA ALA A 248 -22.85 32.51 -43.84
C ALA A 248 -23.70 32.65 -42.55
N ARG A 249 -23.51 33.73 -41.78
CA ARG A 249 -24.23 34.00 -40.51
C ARG A 249 -25.68 34.42 -40.75
N THR A 250 -26.02 34.85 -41.96
CA THR A 250 -27.40 35.08 -42.41
C THR A 250 -28.15 33.77 -42.52
N ASP A 251 -27.54 32.73 -43.09
CA ASP A 251 -28.12 31.38 -43.13
C ASP A 251 -28.16 30.73 -41.73
N VAL A 252 -27.18 31.00 -40.86
CA VAL A 252 -27.20 30.58 -39.45
C VAL A 252 -28.45 31.09 -38.73
N TYR A 253 -28.89 32.32 -39.01
CA TYR A 253 -30.13 32.85 -38.45
C TYR A 253 -31.36 32.06 -38.93
N GLY A 254 -31.44 31.77 -40.24
CA GLY A 254 -32.52 30.95 -40.81
C GLY A 254 -32.55 29.53 -40.23
N LEU A 255 -31.38 28.90 -40.03
CA LEU A 255 -31.26 27.64 -39.30
C LEU A 255 -31.68 27.78 -37.84
N GLY A 256 -31.35 28.89 -37.19
CA GLY A 256 -31.84 29.24 -35.85
C GLY A 256 -33.36 29.27 -35.78
N CYS A 257 -34.03 29.87 -36.77
CA CYS A 257 -35.49 29.88 -36.87
C CYS A 257 -36.06 28.47 -37.06
N ILE A 258 -35.42 27.64 -37.90
CA ILE A 258 -35.82 26.24 -38.09
C ILE A 258 -35.69 25.45 -36.77
N LEU A 259 -34.54 25.55 -36.09
CA LEU A 259 -34.32 24.88 -34.81
C LEU A 259 -35.35 25.33 -33.77
N TYR A 260 -35.59 26.64 -33.66
CA TYR A 260 -36.62 27.20 -32.78
C TYR A 260 -37.99 26.58 -33.05
N SER A 261 -38.40 26.50 -34.32
CA SER A 261 -39.68 25.92 -34.69
C SER A 261 -39.76 24.42 -34.47
N MET A 262 -38.64 23.70 -34.55
CA MET A 262 -38.59 22.28 -34.22
C MET A 262 -38.68 22.03 -32.70
N LEU A 263 -38.21 22.96 -31.87
CA LEU A 263 -38.26 22.85 -30.41
C LEU A 263 -39.63 23.27 -29.83
N THR A 264 -40.20 24.34 -30.38
CA THR A 264 -41.45 24.95 -29.86
C THR A 264 -42.71 24.48 -30.57
N PHE A 265 -42.55 23.87 -31.75
CA PHE A 265 -43.61 23.65 -32.73
C PHE A 265 -44.35 24.91 -33.18
N LEU A 266 -43.71 26.08 -33.00
CA LEU A 266 -44.27 27.40 -33.29
C LEU A 266 -43.30 28.19 -34.18
N ARG A 267 -43.81 29.23 -34.82
CA ARG A 267 -42.95 30.21 -35.51
C ARG A 267 -42.23 31.09 -34.48
N THR A 268 -41.03 31.56 -34.83
CA THR A 268 -40.24 32.51 -34.04
C THR A 268 -41.03 33.79 -33.73
N LEU A 269 -41.67 34.35 -34.75
CA LEU A 269 -42.49 35.56 -34.68
C LEU A 269 -43.84 35.34 -35.36
N THR A 270 -44.87 36.00 -34.83
CA THR A 270 -46.25 36.00 -35.33
C THR A 270 -46.78 37.43 -35.29
N GLY A 271 -47.53 37.84 -36.31
CA GLY A 271 -48.04 39.20 -36.47
C GLY A 271 -48.36 39.46 -37.94
N ASP A 272 -48.73 40.69 -38.26
CA ASP A 272 -48.67 41.16 -39.65
C ASP A 272 -47.22 41.32 -40.12
N GLU A 273 -47.02 41.56 -41.41
CA GLU A 273 -45.68 41.64 -42.01
C GLU A 273 -44.84 42.78 -41.42
N GLU A 274 -45.44 43.96 -41.20
CA GLU A 274 -44.77 45.12 -40.61
C GLU A 274 -44.36 44.86 -39.15
N GLU A 275 -45.22 44.23 -38.36
CA GLU A 275 -44.94 43.85 -36.98
C GLU A 275 -43.78 42.83 -36.93
N ILE A 276 -43.81 41.82 -37.80
CA ILE A 276 -42.75 40.80 -37.86
C ILE A 276 -41.41 41.44 -38.23
N ILE A 277 -41.37 42.33 -39.22
CA ILE A 277 -40.15 43.06 -39.63
C ILE A 277 -39.62 43.88 -38.45
N LYS A 278 -40.48 44.64 -37.78
CA LYS A 278 -40.10 45.44 -36.62
C LYS A 278 -39.53 44.57 -35.48
N ARG A 279 -40.23 43.51 -35.11
CA ARG A 279 -39.81 42.59 -34.03
C ARG A 279 -38.54 41.83 -34.37
N THR A 280 -38.29 41.55 -35.65
CA THR A 280 -37.04 40.97 -36.15
C THR A 280 -35.87 41.94 -35.90
N LYS A 281 -36.02 43.21 -36.28
CA LYS A 281 -35.00 44.26 -36.05
C LYS A 281 -34.76 44.51 -34.55
N ASP A 282 -35.83 44.53 -33.76
CA ASP A 282 -35.75 44.74 -32.31
C ASP A 282 -35.18 43.53 -31.54
N GLY A 283 -34.98 42.37 -32.20
CA GLY A 283 -34.55 41.14 -31.54
C GLY A 283 -35.58 40.59 -30.54
N ALA A 284 -36.87 40.88 -30.74
CA ALA A 284 -37.95 40.59 -29.80
C ALA A 284 -38.43 39.13 -29.84
N ILE A 285 -37.49 38.18 -29.96
CA ILE A 285 -37.76 36.73 -29.98
C ILE A 285 -37.78 36.21 -28.54
N VAL A 286 -38.91 35.61 -28.15
CA VAL A 286 -39.08 34.97 -26.84
C VAL A 286 -38.33 33.64 -26.82
N PRO A 287 -37.48 33.35 -25.81
CA PRO A 287 -36.74 32.08 -25.73
C PRO A 287 -37.65 30.84 -25.82
N PRO A 288 -37.21 29.74 -26.49
CA PRO A 288 -38.01 28.52 -26.62
C PRO A 288 -38.62 27.99 -25.32
N ILE A 289 -37.87 27.99 -24.21
CA ILE A 289 -38.32 27.50 -22.90
C ILE A 289 -39.49 28.33 -22.35
N GLU A 290 -39.48 29.63 -22.61
CA GLU A 290 -40.56 30.54 -22.19
C GLU A 290 -41.75 30.49 -23.14
N ARG A 291 -41.49 30.29 -24.44
CA ARG A 291 -42.51 30.27 -25.48
C ARG A 291 -43.39 29.01 -25.41
N ALA A 292 -42.79 27.86 -25.10
CA ALA A 292 -43.44 26.55 -25.11
C ALA A 292 -43.03 25.73 -23.86
N PRO A 293 -43.43 26.17 -22.64
CA PRO A 293 -43.03 25.53 -21.39
C PRO A 293 -43.50 24.08 -21.27
N GLU A 294 -44.53 23.69 -22.02
CA GLU A 294 -45.09 22.33 -22.04
C GLU A 294 -44.26 21.30 -22.85
N GLN A 295 -43.25 21.74 -23.61
CA GLN A 295 -42.43 20.85 -24.45
C GLN A 295 -41.17 20.31 -23.76
N ASP A 296 -40.92 20.68 -22.49
CA ASP A 296 -39.71 20.29 -21.72
C ASP A 296 -38.40 20.51 -22.50
N ILE A 297 -38.26 21.72 -23.07
CA ILE A 297 -37.14 22.06 -23.94
C ILE A 297 -35.83 22.12 -23.12
N PRO A 298 -34.79 21.37 -23.51
CA PRO A 298 -33.50 21.40 -22.82
C PRO A 298 -32.85 22.79 -22.87
N MET A 299 -32.36 23.26 -21.73
CA MET A 299 -31.63 24.53 -21.59
C MET A 299 -30.47 24.67 -22.60
N ALA A 300 -29.75 23.59 -22.87
CA ALA A 300 -28.69 23.56 -23.86
C ALA A 300 -29.17 23.93 -25.27
N LEU A 301 -30.30 23.36 -25.73
CA LEU A 301 -30.85 23.63 -27.06
C LEU A 301 -31.52 25.01 -27.13
N ASN A 302 -32.12 25.46 -26.03
CA ASN A 302 -32.62 26.82 -25.89
C ASN A 302 -31.49 27.85 -26.10
N ALA A 303 -30.35 27.66 -25.42
CA ALA A 303 -29.19 28.54 -25.58
C ALA A 303 -28.63 28.49 -27.01
N VAL A 304 -28.58 27.31 -27.63
CA VAL A 304 -28.12 27.15 -29.01
C VAL A 304 -29.01 27.91 -29.99
N ALA A 305 -30.33 27.73 -29.91
CA ALA A 305 -31.29 28.44 -30.76
C ALA A 305 -31.19 29.97 -30.57
N MET A 306 -31.14 30.44 -29.31
CA MET A 306 -31.06 31.88 -29.04
C MET A 306 -29.75 32.52 -29.48
N LYS A 307 -28.62 31.79 -29.41
CA LYS A 307 -27.33 32.27 -29.96
C LYS A 307 -27.38 32.38 -31.48
N ALA A 308 -28.00 31.42 -32.17
CA ALA A 308 -28.18 31.49 -33.64
C ALA A 308 -29.10 32.65 -34.06
N LEU A 309 -30.08 33.01 -33.22
CA LEU A 309 -31.07 34.06 -33.45
C LEU A 309 -30.66 35.46 -32.96
N ALA A 310 -29.40 35.65 -32.54
CA ALA A 310 -28.93 36.95 -32.09
C ALA A 310 -29.07 38.02 -33.19
N THR A 311 -29.55 39.22 -32.84
CA THR A 311 -29.77 40.29 -33.83
C THR A 311 -28.46 40.67 -34.52
N ASP A 312 -27.40 40.88 -33.75
CA ASP A 312 -26.05 41.15 -34.24
C ASP A 312 -25.41 39.86 -34.82
N PRO A 313 -25.08 39.81 -36.14
CA PRO A 313 -24.42 38.67 -36.76
C PRO A 313 -23.11 38.25 -36.06
N ALA A 314 -22.36 39.19 -35.47
CA ALA A 314 -21.11 38.88 -34.77
C ALA A 314 -21.32 38.07 -33.47
N ARG A 315 -22.53 38.06 -32.92
CA ARG A 315 -22.89 37.25 -31.73
C ARG A 315 -23.43 35.86 -32.10
N ARG A 316 -23.70 35.61 -33.38
CA ARG A 316 -24.12 34.30 -33.89
C ARG A 316 -22.93 33.36 -34.00
N TYR A 317 -23.20 32.12 -34.37
CA TYR A 317 -22.17 31.17 -34.77
C TYR A 317 -21.47 31.67 -36.04
N ALA A 318 -20.14 31.56 -36.07
CA ALA A 318 -19.33 32.03 -37.19
C ALA A 318 -19.58 31.23 -38.47
N SER A 319 -20.01 29.97 -38.35
CA SER A 319 -20.28 29.05 -39.46
C SER A 319 -21.39 28.07 -39.11
N VAL A 320 -21.98 27.45 -40.14
CA VAL A 320 -22.98 26.39 -39.97
C VAL A 320 -22.40 25.16 -39.27
N ASP A 321 -21.13 24.82 -39.51
CA ASP A 321 -20.44 23.74 -38.80
C ASP A 321 -20.42 23.96 -37.30
N THR A 322 -20.11 25.18 -36.83
CA THR A 322 -20.11 25.47 -35.39
C THR A 322 -21.50 25.36 -34.75
N LEU A 323 -22.58 25.70 -35.48
CA LEU A 323 -23.95 25.48 -35.03
C LEU A 323 -24.30 23.97 -34.99
N ARG A 324 -23.93 23.23 -36.04
CA ARG A 324 -24.14 21.78 -36.13
C ARG A 324 -23.47 21.07 -34.97
N ASP A 325 -22.22 21.42 -34.68
CA ASP A 325 -21.41 20.77 -33.64
C ASP A 325 -22.03 20.96 -32.25
N GLU A 326 -22.70 22.09 -31.97
CA GLU A 326 -23.43 22.30 -30.71
C GLU A 326 -24.61 21.34 -30.56
N VAL A 327 -25.42 21.16 -31.61
CA VAL A 327 -26.52 20.20 -31.59
C VAL A 327 -25.99 18.76 -31.49
N HIS A 328 -24.88 18.47 -32.17
CA HIS A 328 -24.22 17.18 -32.08
C HIS A 328 -23.67 16.89 -30.67
N ARG A 329 -23.06 17.89 -30.00
CA ARG A 329 -22.62 17.79 -28.59
C ARG A 329 -23.78 17.46 -27.68
N TYR A 330 -24.91 18.13 -27.84
CA TYR A 330 -26.11 17.83 -27.06
C TYR A 330 -26.56 16.38 -27.25
N LEU A 331 -26.68 15.91 -28.50
CA LEU A 331 -27.09 14.53 -28.82
C LEU A 331 -26.12 13.48 -28.27
N THR A 332 -24.82 13.79 -28.24
CA THR A 332 -23.77 12.90 -27.71
C THR A 332 -23.57 13.04 -26.19
N GLY A 333 -24.42 13.82 -25.51
CA GLY A 333 -24.44 13.97 -24.05
C GLY A 333 -23.33 14.87 -23.50
N PHE A 334 -22.79 15.78 -24.31
CA PHE A 334 -21.88 16.84 -23.88
C PHE A 334 -22.64 18.15 -23.64
N ALA A 335 -22.04 19.03 -22.84
CA ALA A 335 -22.55 20.38 -22.68
C ALA A 335 -22.31 21.18 -23.98
N THR A 336 -23.27 22.02 -24.35
CA THR A 336 -23.08 22.99 -25.43
C THR A 336 -22.29 24.18 -24.90
N GLU A 337 -21.47 24.81 -25.76
CA GLU A 337 -20.74 26.02 -25.37
C GLU A 337 -21.72 27.17 -25.15
N ALA A 338 -22.78 27.24 -25.95
CA ALA A 338 -23.85 28.22 -25.78
C ALA A 338 -24.51 28.19 -24.40
N GLU A 339 -24.62 27.02 -23.75
CA GLU A 339 -25.21 26.91 -22.40
C GLU A 339 -24.29 27.49 -21.30
N ASN A 340 -22.99 27.67 -21.56
CA ASN A 340 -21.99 28.02 -20.55
C ASN A 340 -22.08 27.11 -19.31
N ALA A 341 -22.20 25.79 -19.53
CA ALA A 341 -22.42 24.85 -18.45
C ALA A 341 -21.24 24.82 -17.46
N GLY A 342 -21.52 25.05 -16.18
CA GLY A 342 -20.52 24.97 -15.11
C GLY A 342 -19.98 23.56 -14.86
N VAL A 343 -18.88 23.48 -14.11
CA VAL A 343 -18.12 22.23 -13.82
C VAL A 343 -19.02 21.10 -13.30
N PHE A 344 -19.98 21.41 -12.40
CA PHE A 344 -20.90 20.42 -11.85
C PHE A 344 -21.78 19.75 -12.91
N LYS A 345 -22.28 20.53 -13.88
CA LYS A 345 -23.13 19.98 -14.94
C LYS A 345 -22.33 19.14 -15.92
N GLN A 346 -21.09 19.54 -16.23
CA GLN A 346 -20.17 18.72 -17.01
C GLN A 346 -19.85 17.39 -16.31
N LEU A 347 -19.62 17.38 -15.00
CA LEU A 347 -19.42 16.15 -14.21
C LEU A 347 -20.66 15.25 -14.22
N ASN A 348 -21.87 15.82 -14.11
CA ASN A 348 -23.11 15.05 -14.17
C ASN A 348 -23.33 14.43 -15.57
N LEU A 349 -23.09 15.20 -16.63
CA LEU A 349 -23.14 14.68 -18.01
C LEU A 349 -22.10 13.58 -18.23
N PHE A 350 -20.88 13.75 -17.72
CA PHE A 350 -19.85 12.72 -17.75
C PHE A 350 -20.30 11.44 -17.04
N TYR A 351 -20.85 11.55 -15.82
CA TYR A 351 -21.37 10.40 -15.08
C TYR A 351 -22.50 9.70 -15.83
N ARG A 352 -23.45 10.46 -16.39
CA ARG A 352 -24.56 9.88 -17.17
C ARG A 352 -24.08 9.13 -18.40
N ARG A 353 -23.15 9.71 -19.17
CA ARG A 353 -22.55 9.08 -20.36
C ARG A 353 -21.73 7.84 -19.99
N ASN A 354 -20.98 7.92 -18.91
CA ASN A 354 -20.00 6.92 -18.51
C ASN A 354 -20.45 6.10 -17.27
N ARG A 355 -21.76 5.92 -17.07
CA ARG A 355 -22.30 5.31 -15.83
C ARG A 355 -21.66 3.97 -15.50
N ARG A 356 -21.44 3.11 -16.51
CA ARG A 356 -20.79 1.80 -16.34
C ARG A 356 -19.35 1.95 -15.86
N PHE A 357 -18.58 2.85 -16.48
CA PHE A 357 -17.20 3.14 -16.11
C PHE A 357 -17.11 3.70 -14.68
N CYS A 358 -17.96 4.67 -14.32
CA CYS A 358 -18.00 5.22 -12.97
C CYS A 358 -18.34 4.15 -11.92
N LEU A 359 -19.29 3.25 -12.23
CA LEU A 359 -19.65 2.14 -11.34
C LEU A 359 -18.47 1.17 -11.17
N THR A 360 -17.76 0.82 -12.24
CA THR A 360 -16.59 -0.06 -12.16
C THR A 360 -15.46 0.54 -11.34
N VAL A 361 -15.20 1.85 -11.48
CA VAL A 361 -14.20 2.56 -10.67
C VAL A 361 -14.62 2.58 -9.19
N LEU A 362 -15.88 2.87 -8.91
CA LEU A 362 -16.42 2.87 -7.54
C LEU A 362 -16.29 1.49 -6.89
N CYS A 363 -16.70 0.42 -7.58
CA CYS A 363 -16.55 -0.96 -7.09
C CYS A 363 -15.09 -1.32 -6.85
N SER A 364 -14.18 -0.93 -7.76
CA SER A 364 -12.75 -1.19 -7.62
C SER A 364 -12.16 -0.47 -6.41
N LEU A 365 -12.52 0.79 -6.19
CA LEU A 365 -12.12 1.55 -5.00
C LEU A 365 -12.66 0.92 -3.73
N LEU A 366 -13.92 0.45 -3.73
CA LEU A 366 -14.50 -0.22 -2.57
C LEU A 366 -13.77 -1.53 -2.24
N VAL A 367 -13.40 -2.32 -3.26
CA VAL A 367 -12.58 -3.53 -3.07
C VAL A 367 -11.21 -3.18 -2.48
N ILE A 368 -10.56 -2.11 -2.97
CA ILE A 368 -9.27 -1.65 -2.42
C ILE A 368 -9.44 -1.23 -0.96
N VAL A 369 -10.46 -0.43 -0.63
CA VAL A 369 -10.70 0.04 0.75
C VAL A 369 -11.02 -1.13 1.68
N VAL A 370 -11.87 -2.06 1.26
CA VAL A 370 -12.17 -3.27 2.05
C VAL A 370 -10.90 -4.11 2.23
N GLY A 371 -10.10 -4.27 1.18
CA GLY A 371 -8.83 -4.99 1.22
C GLY A 371 -7.81 -4.34 2.15
N THR A 372 -7.68 -3.02 2.14
CA THR A 372 -6.76 -2.29 3.03
C THR A 372 -7.22 -2.37 4.48
N VAL A 373 -8.51 -2.15 4.76
CA VAL A 373 -9.07 -2.30 6.12
C VAL A 373 -8.88 -3.72 6.63
N PHE A 374 -9.17 -4.73 5.82
CA PHE A 374 -8.95 -6.14 6.18
C PHE A 374 -7.47 -6.43 6.44
N GLY A 375 -6.57 -5.89 5.61
CA GLY A 375 -5.12 -5.99 5.78
C GLY A 375 -4.66 -5.38 7.11
N PHE A 376 -5.14 -4.17 7.46
CA PHE A 376 -4.84 -3.51 8.73
C PHE A 376 -5.32 -4.32 9.93
N ILE A 377 -6.54 -4.87 9.88
CA ILE A 377 -7.08 -5.74 10.93
C ILE A 377 -6.17 -6.96 11.12
N LYS A 378 -5.74 -7.62 10.04
CA LYS A 378 -4.87 -8.81 10.11
C LYS A 378 -3.45 -8.51 10.59
N ILE A 379 -2.90 -7.35 10.25
CA ILE A 379 -1.59 -6.91 10.75
C ILE A 379 -1.68 -6.66 12.26
N SER A 380 -2.71 -5.94 12.72
CA SER A 380 -2.91 -5.65 14.14
C SER A 380 -3.16 -6.91 14.98
N GLU A 381 -3.92 -7.88 14.45
CA GLU A 381 -4.12 -9.18 15.09
C GLU A 381 -2.79 -9.93 15.28
N LYS A 382 -1.94 -9.95 14.25
CA LYS A 382 -0.61 -10.58 14.32
C LYS A 382 0.32 -9.89 15.31
N GLU A 383 0.33 -8.55 15.37
CA GLU A 383 1.12 -7.80 16.34
C GLU A 383 0.69 -8.11 17.77
N ARG A 384 -0.63 -8.22 18.02
CA ARG A 384 -1.14 -8.58 19.33
C ARG A 384 -0.72 -9.98 19.75
N MET A 385 -0.90 -10.96 18.86
CA MET A 385 -0.46 -12.34 19.10
C MET A 385 1.07 -12.44 19.32
N ALA A 386 1.87 -11.68 18.56
CA ALA A 386 3.32 -11.64 18.73
C ALA A 386 3.73 -11.02 20.07
N THR A 387 3.00 -10.01 20.53
CA THR A 387 3.26 -9.37 21.82
C THR A 387 2.89 -10.27 22.99
N GLU A 388 1.74 -10.94 22.92
CA GLU A 388 1.31 -11.94 23.92
C GLU A 388 2.31 -13.10 23.98
N ALA A 389 2.71 -13.66 22.82
CA ALA A 389 3.70 -14.74 22.75
C ALA A 389 5.07 -14.32 23.30
N ARG A 390 5.49 -13.07 23.06
CA ARG A 390 6.73 -12.52 23.61
C ARG A 390 6.67 -12.41 25.14
N GLN A 391 5.57 -11.91 25.69
CA GLN A 391 5.38 -11.81 27.14
C GLN A 391 5.37 -13.18 27.81
N ASP A 392 4.74 -14.17 27.18
CA ASP A 392 4.75 -15.54 27.69
C ASP A 392 6.14 -16.17 27.62
N ALA A 393 6.90 -15.91 26.55
CA ALA A 393 8.29 -16.36 26.43
C ALA A 393 9.19 -15.72 27.52
N GLU A 394 9.06 -14.41 27.75
CA GLU A 394 9.80 -13.68 28.78
C GLU A 394 9.45 -14.20 30.20
N ARG A 395 8.17 -14.45 30.50
CA ARG A 395 7.75 -15.07 31.77
C ARG A 395 8.32 -16.49 31.94
N THR A 396 8.27 -17.29 30.88
CA THR A 396 8.79 -18.66 30.92
C THR A 396 10.30 -18.66 31.19
N LEU A 397 11.04 -17.75 30.56
CA LEU A 397 12.47 -17.60 30.77
C LEU A 397 12.79 -17.13 32.20
N ALA A 398 12.07 -16.15 32.72
CA ALA A 398 12.27 -15.66 34.09
C ALA A 398 12.02 -16.74 35.15
N LEU A 399 10.99 -17.58 34.96
CA LEU A 399 10.74 -18.74 35.83
C LEU A 399 11.87 -19.78 35.75
N TYR A 400 12.43 -20.00 34.56
CA TYR A 400 13.56 -20.91 34.37
C TYR A 400 14.83 -20.41 35.07
N GLU A 401 15.18 -19.13 34.91
CA GLU A 401 16.35 -18.50 35.55
C GLU A 401 16.23 -18.47 37.08
N ALA A 402 15.04 -18.17 37.61
CA ALA A 402 14.76 -18.22 39.04
C ALA A 402 14.94 -19.66 39.58
N GLY A 403 14.45 -20.67 38.85
CA GLY A 403 14.62 -22.08 39.22
C GLY A 403 16.09 -22.53 39.24
N GLN A 404 16.93 -22.06 38.30
CA GLN A 404 18.36 -22.38 38.32
C GLN A 404 19.08 -21.74 39.51
N THR A 405 18.79 -20.48 39.81
CA THR A 405 19.40 -19.75 40.93
C THR A 405 19.07 -20.40 42.29
N GLU A 406 17.86 -20.94 42.44
CA GLU A 406 17.44 -21.66 43.64
C GLU A 406 18.14 -23.02 43.77
N LEU A 407 18.31 -23.74 42.65
CA LEU A 407 19.04 -25.01 42.61
C LEU A 407 20.52 -24.83 43.01
N GLU A 408 21.17 -23.78 42.51
CA GLU A 408 22.56 -23.46 42.85
C GLU A 408 22.75 -23.14 44.33
N LYS A 409 21.80 -22.39 44.94
CA LYS A 409 21.84 -22.08 46.38
C LYS A 409 21.69 -23.34 47.24
N VAL A 410 20.72 -24.20 46.91
CA VAL A 410 20.51 -25.47 47.64
C VAL A 410 21.73 -26.38 47.53
N ASN A 411 22.37 -26.42 46.36
CA ASN A 411 23.57 -27.23 46.16
C ASN A 411 24.79 -26.67 46.96
N ALA A 412 24.97 -25.35 46.97
CA ALA A 412 26.04 -24.70 47.73
C ALA A 412 25.87 -24.88 49.26
N GLU A 413 24.63 -24.77 49.77
CA GLU A 413 24.33 -25.01 51.19
C GLU A 413 24.59 -26.46 51.62
N SER A 414 24.42 -27.42 50.71
CA SER A 414 24.73 -28.84 50.93
C SER A 414 26.25 -29.09 51.05
N ILE A 415 27.05 -28.54 50.14
CA ILE A 415 28.51 -28.72 50.11
C ILE A 415 29.18 -28.12 51.36
N ASP A 416 28.80 -26.91 51.75
CA ASP A 416 29.35 -26.26 52.95
C ASP A 416 29.00 -27.06 54.23
N SER A 417 27.81 -27.66 54.28
CA SER A 417 27.39 -28.52 55.40
C SER A 417 28.21 -29.82 55.47
N ILE A 418 28.55 -30.41 54.32
CA ILE A 418 29.38 -31.62 54.23
C ILE A 418 30.81 -31.33 54.71
N ILE A 419 31.40 -30.21 54.27
CA ILE A 419 32.75 -29.80 54.68
C ILE A 419 32.81 -29.60 56.20
N LEU A 420 31.84 -28.88 56.77
CA LEU A 420 31.77 -28.66 58.21
C LEU A 420 31.68 -29.98 58.98
N LEU A 421 30.90 -30.95 58.48
CA LEU A 421 30.78 -32.27 59.09
C LEU A 421 32.11 -33.05 59.04
N ALA A 422 32.82 -33.01 57.92
CA ALA A 422 34.12 -33.67 57.76
C ALA A 422 35.18 -33.09 58.70
N GLN A 423 35.28 -31.76 58.78
CA GLN A 423 36.18 -31.06 59.71
C GLN A 423 35.87 -31.43 61.17
N ARG A 424 34.59 -31.50 61.53
CA ARG A 424 34.18 -31.93 62.88
C ARG A 424 34.67 -33.33 63.22
N TYR A 425 34.56 -34.29 62.28
CA TYR A 425 35.07 -35.65 62.49
C TYR A 425 36.60 -35.69 62.58
N GLN A 426 37.30 -34.91 61.75
CA GLN A 426 38.75 -34.76 61.82
C GLN A 426 39.20 -34.24 63.18
N ASN A 427 38.58 -33.18 63.67
CA ASN A 427 38.92 -32.58 64.97
C ASN A 427 38.59 -33.55 66.11
N GLN A 428 37.57 -34.41 65.97
CA GLN A 428 37.28 -35.49 66.92
C GLN A 428 38.31 -36.63 66.89
N GLY A 429 39.24 -36.64 65.92
CA GLY A 429 40.26 -37.67 65.74
C GLY A 429 39.79 -38.85 64.88
N ASN A 430 38.57 -38.80 64.33
CA ASN A 430 37.98 -39.81 63.46
C ASN A 430 38.22 -39.45 61.98
N VAL A 431 39.49 -39.45 61.60
CA VAL A 431 39.94 -38.99 60.28
C VAL A 431 39.45 -39.91 59.16
N ASP A 432 39.32 -41.21 59.41
CA ASP A 432 38.81 -42.15 58.39
C ASP A 432 37.37 -41.85 57.99
N ARG A 433 36.52 -41.41 58.95
CA ARG A 433 35.17 -40.93 58.61
C ARG A 433 35.18 -39.61 57.87
N ALA A 434 36.09 -38.69 58.23
CA ALA A 434 36.22 -37.42 57.51
C ALA A 434 36.60 -37.65 56.04
N LEU A 435 37.57 -38.54 55.78
CA LEU A 435 37.97 -38.94 54.43
C LEU A 435 36.81 -39.60 53.67
N ALA A 436 36.13 -40.57 54.27
CA ALA A 436 35.03 -41.27 53.61
C ALA A 436 33.87 -40.32 53.20
N ILE A 437 33.54 -39.34 54.06
CA ILE A 437 32.51 -38.34 53.76
C ILE A 437 32.94 -37.45 52.58
N LEU A 438 34.18 -36.96 52.60
CA LEU A 438 34.70 -36.09 51.54
C LEU A 438 34.87 -36.82 50.21
N GLU A 439 35.37 -38.06 50.23
CA GLU A 439 35.50 -38.90 49.03
C GLU A 439 34.13 -39.21 48.41
N THR A 440 33.12 -39.50 49.23
CA THR A 440 31.74 -39.74 48.76
C THR A 440 31.16 -38.47 48.13
N ALA A 441 31.29 -37.33 48.82
CA ALA A 441 30.77 -36.07 48.33
C ALA A 441 31.46 -35.61 47.03
N LEU A 442 32.76 -35.87 46.89
CA LEU A 442 33.51 -35.56 45.67
C LEU A 442 33.18 -36.52 44.51
N GLY A 443 32.70 -37.73 44.82
CA GLY A 443 32.11 -38.63 43.82
C GLY A 443 30.79 -38.10 43.25
N GLU A 444 29.98 -37.42 44.07
CA GLU A 444 28.72 -36.78 43.65
C GLU A 444 28.95 -35.39 43.02
N HIS A 445 29.99 -34.68 43.45
CA HIS A 445 30.34 -33.34 42.99
C HIS A 445 31.79 -33.29 42.48
N PRO A 446 32.11 -33.95 41.34
CA PRO A 446 33.46 -34.01 40.82
C PRO A 446 33.96 -32.61 40.42
N GLY A 447 35.13 -32.23 40.91
CA GLY A 447 35.76 -30.95 40.60
C GLY A 447 35.34 -29.78 41.49
N ASP A 448 34.55 -30.01 42.56
CA ASP A 448 34.32 -28.97 43.56
C ASP A 448 35.63 -28.61 44.27
N GLU A 449 36.04 -27.34 44.13
CA GLU A 449 37.32 -26.85 44.64
C GLU A 449 37.41 -26.92 46.17
N LYS A 450 36.30 -26.66 46.87
CA LYS A 450 36.27 -26.64 48.34
C LYS A 450 36.37 -28.06 48.93
N LEU A 451 35.65 -29.03 48.37
CA LEU A 451 35.73 -30.44 48.76
C LEU A 451 37.13 -31.01 48.48
N SER A 452 37.68 -30.73 47.30
CA SER A 452 39.03 -31.16 46.91
C SER A 452 40.08 -30.62 47.86
N ARG A 453 40.05 -29.32 48.14
CA ARG A 453 40.96 -28.69 49.10
C ARG A 453 40.87 -29.32 50.49
N THR A 454 39.64 -29.50 51.01
CA THR A 454 39.43 -30.05 52.35
C THR A 454 39.96 -31.48 52.44
N LEU A 455 39.73 -32.30 51.41
CA LEU A 455 40.26 -33.67 51.34
C LEU A 455 41.80 -33.68 51.34
N GLY A 456 42.42 -32.77 50.58
CA GLY A 456 43.88 -32.58 50.57
C GLY A 456 44.44 -32.22 51.95
N GLU A 457 43.80 -31.28 52.66
CA GLU A 457 44.21 -30.86 54.01
C GLU A 457 44.10 -32.01 55.03
N VAL A 458 43.05 -32.84 54.95
CA VAL A 458 42.88 -34.01 55.82
C VAL A 458 43.96 -35.07 55.56
N LEU A 459 44.29 -35.34 54.29
CA LEU A 459 45.36 -36.27 53.91
C LEU A 459 46.75 -35.76 54.33
N MET A 460 47.00 -34.45 54.20
CA MET A 460 48.22 -33.80 54.66
C MET A 460 48.39 -33.94 56.18
N ALA A 461 47.33 -33.76 56.97
CA ALA A 461 47.36 -33.98 58.42
C ALA A 461 47.73 -35.44 58.77
N ARG A 462 47.28 -36.42 57.98
CA ARG A 462 47.69 -37.84 58.08
C ARG A 462 49.14 -38.11 57.64
N GLN A 463 49.87 -37.07 57.23
CA GLN A 463 51.20 -37.13 56.61
C GLN A 463 51.22 -37.91 55.29
N ARG A 464 50.08 -37.99 54.59
CA ARG A 464 49.95 -38.67 53.29
C ARG A 464 50.06 -37.66 52.14
N PHE A 465 51.25 -37.08 52.00
CA PHE A 465 51.49 -35.99 51.07
C PHE A 465 51.36 -36.39 49.60
N ARG A 466 51.70 -37.63 49.22
CA ARG A 466 51.51 -38.10 47.83
C ARG A 466 50.04 -38.22 47.49
N ALA A 467 49.23 -38.76 48.41
CA ALA A 467 47.78 -38.83 48.23
C ALA A 467 47.13 -37.43 48.27
N ALA A 468 47.68 -36.48 49.01
CA ALA A 468 47.15 -35.12 49.11
C ALA A 468 47.43 -34.26 47.85
N LEU A 469 48.59 -34.45 47.21
CA LEU A 469 49.07 -33.64 46.09
C LEU A 469 48.05 -33.41 44.94
N PRO A 470 47.36 -34.44 44.39
CA PRO A 470 46.42 -34.22 43.29
C PRO A 470 45.22 -33.34 43.68
N TRP A 471 44.80 -33.37 44.95
CA TRP A 471 43.66 -32.61 45.43
C TRP A 471 43.98 -31.12 45.60
N PHE A 472 45.23 -30.81 45.99
CA PHE A 472 45.71 -29.43 46.02
C PHE A 472 45.91 -28.85 44.62
N ALA A 473 46.27 -29.67 43.63
CA ALA A 473 46.35 -29.22 42.24
C ALA A 473 44.98 -28.89 41.62
N GLN A 474 43.89 -29.44 42.17
CA GLN A 474 42.51 -29.21 41.70
C GLN A 474 41.81 -28.06 42.43
N GLY A 475 42.15 -27.78 43.70
CA GLY A 475 41.42 -26.83 44.55
C GLY A 475 42.23 -25.65 45.09
N ILE A 476 43.52 -25.53 44.76
CA ILE A 476 44.38 -24.44 45.21
C ILE A 476 45.24 -23.91 44.04
N HIS A 477 45.40 -22.58 43.95
CA HIS A 477 46.26 -21.93 42.96
C HIS A 477 47.71 -22.46 43.08
N PRO A 478 48.42 -22.75 41.97
CA PRO A 478 49.78 -23.33 41.99
C PRO A 478 50.82 -22.54 42.81
N GLU A 479 50.53 -21.27 43.13
CA GLU A 479 51.39 -20.37 43.91
C GLU A 479 51.10 -20.40 45.43
N ASP A 480 50.18 -21.25 45.90
CA ASP A 480 49.93 -21.40 47.34
C ASP A 480 51.10 -22.14 48.02
N PRO A 481 51.70 -21.56 49.09
CA PRO A 481 52.81 -22.17 49.82
C PRO A 481 52.56 -23.60 50.34
N VAL A 482 51.29 -23.99 50.54
CA VAL A 482 50.92 -25.35 50.96
C VAL A 482 51.01 -26.36 49.82
N HIS A 483 50.77 -25.94 48.58
CA HIS A 483 51.00 -26.81 47.44
C HIS A 483 52.49 -27.16 47.31
N ASP A 484 53.37 -26.17 47.48
CA ASP A 484 54.82 -26.40 47.50
C ASP A 484 55.24 -27.31 48.65
N LEU A 485 54.69 -27.09 49.86
CA LEU A 485 54.91 -27.96 51.03
C LEU A 485 54.55 -29.41 50.75
N VAL A 486 53.35 -29.65 50.23
CA VAL A 486 52.85 -31.00 49.95
C VAL A 486 53.68 -31.66 48.87
N ARG A 487 54.07 -30.93 47.82
CA ARG A 487 54.94 -31.43 46.75
C ARG A 487 56.31 -31.85 47.29
N ASP A 488 56.95 -31.02 48.11
CA ASP A 488 58.29 -31.29 48.61
C ASP A 488 58.31 -32.53 49.52
N TYR A 489 57.33 -32.66 50.42
CA TYR A 489 57.23 -33.83 51.31
C TYR A 489 56.73 -35.10 50.60
N ALA A 490 55.90 -34.98 49.57
CA ALA A 490 55.51 -36.09 48.71
C ALA A 490 56.72 -36.69 47.96
N ALA A 491 57.69 -35.86 47.58
CA ALA A 491 58.94 -36.31 46.98
C ALA A 491 59.90 -36.92 48.02
N MET A 492 59.95 -36.33 49.22
CA MET A 492 60.90 -36.71 50.27
C MET A 492 60.65 -38.09 50.88
N LYS A 493 59.39 -38.49 51.08
CA LYS A 493 59.04 -39.75 51.75
C LYS A 493 57.77 -40.40 51.17
N PRO A 494 57.59 -41.72 51.32
CA PRO A 494 56.32 -42.37 51.00
C PRO A 494 55.24 -42.10 52.08
N ASP A 495 53.97 -42.36 51.76
CA ASP A 495 52.82 -42.01 52.61
C ASP A 495 52.72 -42.85 53.91
N ASP A 496 53.37 -44.02 53.95
CA ASP A 496 53.40 -44.97 55.07
C ASP A 496 54.51 -44.68 56.08
N GLU A 497 55.58 -43.99 55.68
CA GLU A 497 56.64 -43.51 56.57
C GLU A 497 56.15 -42.30 57.37
N LYS A 498 56.60 -42.12 58.62
CA LYS A 498 56.23 -40.96 59.46
C LYS A 498 57.34 -39.93 59.49
N LEU A 499 56.95 -38.65 59.60
CA LEU A 499 57.90 -37.55 59.72
C LEU A 499 58.68 -37.61 61.04
N THR A 500 59.95 -37.23 60.98
CA THR A 500 60.75 -36.93 62.18
C THR A 500 60.22 -35.67 62.88
N ALA A 501 60.55 -35.48 64.16
CA ALA A 501 60.07 -34.30 64.91
C ALA A 501 60.47 -32.98 64.24
N ASP A 502 61.70 -32.89 63.74
CA ASP A 502 62.21 -31.69 63.07
C ASP A 502 61.49 -31.43 61.74
N GLN A 503 61.09 -32.48 61.01
CA GLN A 503 60.27 -32.35 59.81
C GLN A 503 58.84 -31.91 60.14
N VAL A 504 58.24 -32.38 61.24
CA VAL A 504 56.91 -31.90 61.67
C VAL A 504 56.97 -30.42 62.05
N VAL A 505 58.03 -30.00 62.74
CA VAL A 505 58.29 -28.60 63.08
C VAL A 505 58.43 -27.75 61.80
N ASP A 506 59.18 -28.21 60.80
CA ASP A 506 59.28 -27.55 59.50
C ASP A 506 57.92 -27.42 58.80
N VAL A 507 57.11 -28.50 58.76
CA VAL A 507 55.75 -28.47 58.22
C VAL A 507 54.91 -27.39 58.91
N ILE A 508 54.96 -27.31 60.23
CA ILE A 508 54.21 -26.31 61.01
C ILE A 508 54.67 -24.89 60.66
N HIS A 509 55.97 -24.65 60.59
CA HIS A 509 56.51 -23.33 60.20
C HIS A 509 56.09 -22.93 58.79
N ARG A 510 56.13 -23.86 57.84
CA ARG A 510 55.73 -23.63 56.44
C ARG A 510 54.22 -23.40 56.29
N LEU A 511 53.40 -23.95 57.18
CA LEU A 511 51.96 -23.64 57.24
C LEU A 511 51.70 -22.22 57.76
N GLY A 512 52.66 -21.61 58.47
CA GLY A 512 52.60 -20.24 58.95
C GLY A 512 51.35 -19.97 59.79
N ASN A 513 50.59 -18.94 59.42
CA ASN A 513 49.39 -18.52 60.16
C ASN A 513 48.15 -19.40 59.93
N ARG A 514 48.27 -20.54 59.21
CA ARG A 514 47.15 -21.46 58.93
C ARG A 514 46.88 -22.36 60.13
N GLN A 515 46.20 -21.81 61.13
CA GLN A 515 45.99 -22.45 62.43
C GLN A 515 45.30 -23.82 62.32
N GLY A 516 44.24 -23.95 61.51
CA GLY A 516 43.49 -25.20 61.36
C GLY A 516 44.31 -26.37 60.82
N PRO A 517 44.92 -26.27 59.62
CA PRO A 517 45.78 -27.32 59.08
C PRO A 517 47.00 -27.63 59.97
N ALA A 518 47.64 -26.62 60.56
CA ALA A 518 48.77 -26.82 61.47
C ALA A 518 48.35 -27.59 62.72
N PHE A 519 47.21 -27.24 63.30
CA PHE A 519 46.64 -27.94 64.44
C PHE A 519 46.33 -29.41 64.14
N ALA A 520 45.74 -29.69 62.96
CA ALA A 520 45.43 -31.04 62.53
C ALA A 520 46.69 -31.91 62.36
N VAL A 521 47.77 -31.34 61.81
CA VAL A 521 49.07 -32.02 61.70
C VAL A 521 49.63 -32.38 63.09
N VAL A 522 49.63 -31.43 64.03
CA VAL A 522 50.11 -31.65 65.41
C VAL A 522 49.30 -32.75 66.08
N LEU A 523 47.97 -32.68 66.02
CA LEU A 523 47.08 -33.62 66.69
C LEU A 523 47.25 -35.04 66.16
N GLU A 524 47.41 -35.21 64.85
CA GLU A 524 47.55 -36.53 64.23
C GLU A 524 48.95 -37.14 64.44
N ASP A 525 50.01 -36.31 64.43
CA ASP A 525 51.38 -36.76 64.72
C ASP A 525 51.50 -37.29 66.17
N GLN A 526 50.89 -36.59 67.14
CA GLN A 526 50.89 -36.98 68.55
C GLN A 526 50.31 -38.38 68.81
N LYS A 527 49.43 -38.91 67.94
CA LYS A 527 48.89 -40.27 68.11
C LYS A 527 49.94 -41.36 67.95
N ASN A 528 50.97 -41.11 67.15
CA ASN A 528 51.96 -42.12 66.75
C ASN A 528 53.36 -41.85 67.31
N ARG A 529 53.68 -40.60 67.68
CA ARG A 529 54.95 -40.24 68.31
C ARG A 529 54.92 -40.58 69.79
N PHE A 530 55.80 -41.41 70.32
CA PHE A 530 55.78 -41.80 71.74
C PHE A 530 56.71 -40.95 72.63
N ASP A 531 57.74 -40.33 72.06
CA ASP A 531 58.68 -39.48 72.78
C ASP A 531 58.00 -38.17 73.22
N LEU A 532 58.05 -37.88 74.53
CA LEU A 532 57.38 -36.73 75.12
C LEU A 532 58.16 -35.42 74.89
N GLU A 533 59.48 -35.47 74.82
CA GLU A 533 60.32 -34.29 74.54
C GLU A 533 60.15 -33.86 73.08
N GLU A 534 60.06 -34.81 72.16
CA GLU A 534 59.75 -34.50 70.76
C GLU A 534 58.34 -33.93 70.59
N ARG A 535 57.33 -34.47 71.31
CA ARG A 535 55.97 -33.90 71.32
C ARG A 535 55.97 -32.47 71.85
N ALA A 536 56.75 -32.18 72.89
CA ALA A 536 56.83 -30.86 73.50
C ALA A 536 57.41 -29.84 72.51
N ARG A 537 58.49 -30.21 71.80
CA ARG A 537 59.09 -29.39 70.74
C ARG A 537 58.11 -29.07 69.60
N ILE A 538 57.31 -30.05 69.17
CA ILE A 538 56.30 -29.84 68.13
C ILE A 538 55.20 -28.89 68.61
N ILE A 539 54.75 -29.04 69.86
CA ILE A 539 53.77 -28.14 70.46
C ILE A 539 54.34 -26.72 70.58
N GLU A 540 55.59 -26.57 71.00
CA GLU A 540 56.29 -25.28 71.07
C GLU A 540 56.29 -24.57 69.71
N ALA A 541 56.68 -25.27 68.63
CA ALA A 541 56.66 -24.73 67.27
C ALA A 541 55.25 -24.27 66.84
N TYR A 542 54.22 -25.06 67.18
CA TYR A 542 52.83 -24.68 66.93
C TYR A 542 52.40 -23.44 67.73
N LEU A 543 52.81 -23.35 69.01
CA LEU A 543 52.49 -22.21 69.87
C LEU A 543 53.14 -20.91 69.35
N HIS A 544 54.38 -20.95 68.87
CA HIS A 544 54.98 -19.80 68.20
C HIS A 544 54.22 -19.40 66.92
N GLY A 545 53.71 -20.38 66.17
CA GLY A 545 52.89 -20.13 64.98
C GLY A 545 51.58 -19.39 65.28
N ILE A 546 50.89 -19.74 66.37
CA ILE A 546 49.62 -19.09 66.74
C ILE A 546 49.79 -17.84 67.62
N ASN A 547 50.97 -17.66 68.23
CA ASN A 547 51.35 -16.48 69.01
C ASN A 547 52.54 -15.77 68.35
N PRO A 548 52.36 -15.09 67.20
CA PRO A 548 53.46 -14.44 66.50
C PRO A 548 54.13 -13.31 67.30
N LEU A 549 53.49 -12.80 68.36
CA LEU A 549 54.03 -11.78 69.26
C LEU A 549 54.85 -12.39 70.42
N TRP A 550 54.81 -13.71 70.62
CA TRP A 550 55.53 -14.42 71.68
C TRP A 550 56.97 -14.71 71.25
N THR A 551 57.79 -13.65 71.26
CA THR A 551 59.17 -13.66 70.72
C THR A 551 60.24 -13.84 71.80
N ASP A 552 60.04 -13.27 72.98
CA ASP A 552 60.94 -13.38 74.15
C ASP A 552 60.39 -14.34 75.22
N GLY A 553 59.63 -15.34 74.77
CA GLY A 553 59.01 -16.36 75.59
C GLY A 553 59.97 -17.44 76.09
N TRP A 554 59.59 -18.15 77.13
CA TRP A 554 60.24 -19.40 77.54
C TRP A 554 59.27 -20.57 77.41
N PHE A 555 59.76 -21.73 76.96
CA PHE A 555 59.05 -23.01 76.96
C PHE A 555 60.01 -24.09 77.46
N GLU A 556 59.73 -24.63 78.65
CA GLU A 556 60.57 -25.63 79.32
C GLU A 556 59.70 -26.81 79.73
N TYR A 557 59.85 -27.93 79.02
CA TYR A 557 59.24 -29.20 79.38
C TYR A 557 60.25 -30.09 80.11
N ASP A 558 59.80 -30.75 81.18
CA ASP A 558 60.56 -31.73 81.93
C ASP A 558 59.71 -33.01 82.02
N ALA A 559 60.04 -33.99 81.17
CA ALA A 559 59.32 -35.25 81.10
C ALA A 559 59.35 -36.04 82.42
N GLU A 560 60.48 -36.03 83.15
CA GLU A 560 60.64 -36.74 84.43
C GLU A 560 59.73 -36.15 85.51
N LYS A 561 59.63 -34.82 85.57
CA LYS A 561 58.77 -34.11 86.52
C LYS A 561 57.34 -33.94 86.04
N SER A 562 57.04 -34.32 84.79
CA SER A 562 55.74 -34.07 84.15
C SER A 562 55.32 -32.60 84.25
N ARG A 563 56.29 -31.69 84.09
CA ARG A 563 56.13 -30.25 84.31
C ARG A 563 56.38 -29.50 83.02
N LEU A 564 55.47 -28.58 82.69
CA LEU A 564 55.67 -27.62 81.61
C LEU A 564 55.65 -26.21 82.17
N ARG A 565 56.68 -25.43 81.85
CA ARG A 565 56.72 -23.99 82.10
C ARG A 565 56.69 -23.27 80.77
N LEU A 566 55.70 -22.41 80.55
CA LEU A 566 55.64 -21.58 79.36
C LEU A 566 55.11 -20.20 79.69
N GLY A 567 55.84 -19.14 79.36
CA GLY A 567 55.45 -17.79 79.75
C GLY A 567 56.17 -16.71 78.97
N GLY A 568 55.91 -15.46 79.34
CA GLY A 568 56.43 -14.27 78.66
C GLY A 568 55.35 -13.50 77.90
N SER A 569 55.64 -12.23 77.62
CA SER A 569 54.72 -11.35 76.91
C SER A 569 54.49 -11.82 75.47
N GLY A 570 53.26 -11.65 74.99
CA GLY A 570 52.81 -12.08 73.66
C GLY A 570 52.18 -13.48 73.63
N LEU A 571 52.32 -14.30 74.69
CA LEU A 571 51.61 -15.58 74.80
C LEU A 571 50.16 -15.34 75.24
N ASN A 572 49.22 -15.41 74.30
CA ASN A 572 47.80 -15.16 74.55
C ASN A 572 46.90 -16.39 74.32
N ILE A 573 47.33 -17.33 73.47
CA ILE A 573 46.57 -18.53 73.09
C ILE A 573 47.45 -19.77 73.27
N ILE A 574 47.02 -20.71 74.10
CA ILE A 574 47.69 -22.01 74.26
C ILE A 574 46.95 -23.16 73.58
N SER A 575 45.72 -22.93 73.10
CA SER A 575 45.01 -23.75 72.11
C SER A 575 43.73 -23.05 71.62
N SER A 576 43.28 -23.36 70.40
CA SER A 576 42.06 -22.83 69.78
C SER A 576 40.86 -23.79 69.80
N GLU A 577 41.06 -25.12 69.82
CA GLU A 577 39.95 -26.09 69.65
C GLU A 577 39.98 -27.30 70.60
N LYS A 578 41.11 -28.01 70.75
CA LYS A 578 41.30 -29.08 71.74
C LYS A 578 42.62 -28.93 72.49
N ASN A 579 42.68 -29.52 73.67
CA ASN A 579 43.88 -29.51 74.49
C ASN A 579 45.03 -30.34 73.87
N LEU A 580 46.05 -29.67 73.33
CA LEU A 580 47.26 -30.31 72.79
C LEU A 580 48.18 -30.86 73.88
N PHE A 581 48.04 -30.39 75.12
CA PHE A 581 48.89 -30.80 76.23
C PHE A 581 48.51 -32.14 76.84
N VAL A 582 47.35 -32.72 76.48
CA VAL A 582 46.98 -34.08 76.92
C VAL A 582 48.07 -35.08 76.54
N ALA A 583 48.68 -34.90 75.36
CA ALA A 583 49.75 -35.75 74.88
C ALA A 583 51.05 -35.66 75.70
N LEU A 584 51.25 -34.60 76.48
CA LEU A 584 52.45 -34.41 77.31
C LEU A 584 52.34 -35.00 78.72
N LYS A 585 51.20 -35.60 79.08
CA LYS A 585 50.96 -36.22 80.40
C LYS A 585 51.33 -35.28 81.57
N LEU A 586 50.99 -34.00 81.45
CA LEU A 586 51.35 -32.98 82.43
C LEU A 586 50.71 -33.23 83.79
N ARG A 587 51.45 -32.98 84.86
CA ARG A 587 50.95 -32.81 86.23
C ARG A 587 51.09 -31.37 86.72
N GLU A 588 52.16 -30.70 86.32
CA GLU A 588 52.39 -29.29 86.66
C GLU A 588 52.41 -28.42 85.40
N LEU A 589 51.69 -27.31 85.43
CA LEU A 589 51.70 -26.30 84.37
C LEU A 589 51.97 -24.92 84.97
N ASP A 590 53.01 -24.25 84.51
CA ASP A 590 53.38 -22.89 84.90
C ASP A 590 53.22 -21.98 83.70
N ILE A 591 52.20 -21.12 83.73
CA ILE A 591 51.91 -20.11 82.71
C ILE A 591 52.19 -18.69 83.21
N SER A 592 53.02 -18.56 84.25
CA SER A 592 53.23 -17.27 84.91
C SER A 592 53.86 -16.23 83.98
N GLY A 593 53.45 -14.96 84.15
CA GLY A 593 53.89 -13.83 83.32
C GLY A 593 53.47 -13.87 81.85
N SER A 594 52.46 -14.67 81.50
CA SER A 594 51.87 -14.68 80.16
C SER A 594 50.75 -13.64 80.02
N ASP A 595 50.33 -13.37 78.79
CA ASP A 595 49.21 -12.49 78.45
C ASP A 595 47.88 -13.27 78.28
N ILE A 596 47.82 -14.51 78.80
CA ILE A 596 46.64 -15.38 78.67
C ILE A 596 45.50 -14.82 79.52
N GLU A 597 44.37 -14.50 78.87
CA GLU A 597 43.19 -13.99 79.56
C GLU A 597 42.21 -15.10 80.00
N ALA A 598 42.30 -16.28 79.38
CA ALA A 598 41.39 -17.40 79.65
C ALA A 598 41.92 -18.74 79.12
N LEU A 599 41.68 -19.82 79.86
CA LEU A 599 42.01 -21.20 79.47
C LEU A 599 40.86 -21.85 78.68
N TRP A 600 40.48 -21.27 77.55
CA TRP A 600 39.42 -21.83 76.70
C TRP A 600 39.82 -23.18 76.10
N ALA A 601 38.85 -24.08 75.87
CA ALA A 601 39.03 -25.43 75.30
C ALA A 601 39.90 -26.43 76.10
N GLN A 602 40.16 -26.14 77.38
CA GLN A 602 41.08 -26.89 78.25
C GLN A 602 40.41 -27.84 79.26
N LYS A 603 39.15 -28.25 79.03
CA LYS A 603 38.35 -29.07 79.98
C LYS A 603 39.01 -30.39 80.39
N GLU A 604 39.98 -30.87 79.61
CA GLU A 604 40.67 -32.16 79.82
C GLU A 604 42.16 -31.98 80.20
N LEU A 605 42.59 -30.82 80.70
CA LEU A 605 43.97 -30.66 81.19
C LEU A 605 44.17 -31.51 82.46
N PRO A 606 45.05 -32.54 82.44
CA PRO A 606 45.25 -33.45 83.57
C PRO A 606 46.22 -32.87 84.62
N VAL A 607 46.18 -31.55 84.84
CA VAL A 607 47.13 -30.87 85.73
C VAL A 607 46.67 -30.90 87.19
N GLU A 608 47.59 -31.28 88.07
CA GLU A 608 47.44 -31.26 89.52
C GLU A 608 47.87 -29.90 90.10
N ARG A 609 48.83 -29.22 89.47
CA ARG A 609 49.32 -27.91 89.90
C ARG A 609 49.36 -26.93 88.73
N LEU A 610 48.78 -25.75 88.95
CA LEU A 610 48.74 -24.66 87.97
C LEU A 610 49.33 -23.39 88.59
N ASP A 611 50.35 -22.81 87.97
CA ASP A 611 50.92 -21.51 88.35
C ASP A 611 50.51 -20.46 87.32
N ILE A 612 49.77 -19.44 87.76
CA ILE A 612 49.27 -18.35 86.92
C ILE A 612 49.75 -16.98 87.41
N ARG A 613 50.79 -16.93 88.24
CA ARG A 613 51.29 -15.66 88.80
C ARG A 613 51.57 -14.63 87.72
N GLY A 614 51.18 -13.38 87.95
CA GLY A 614 51.41 -12.27 87.01
C GLY A 614 50.62 -12.35 85.70
N THR A 615 49.71 -13.32 85.54
CA THR A 615 48.90 -13.52 84.33
C THR A 615 47.51 -12.88 84.49
N PRO A 616 47.01 -12.08 83.55
CA PRO A 616 45.83 -11.24 83.76
C PRO A 616 44.49 -12.00 83.88
N MET A 617 44.42 -13.30 83.56
CA MET A 617 43.31 -14.25 83.79
C MET A 617 41.93 -13.61 84.06
N LYS A 618 41.31 -13.00 83.04
CA LYS A 618 40.01 -12.33 83.14
C LYS A 618 38.84 -13.29 83.35
N ILE A 619 38.98 -14.55 82.91
CA ILE A 619 37.91 -15.55 82.97
C ILE A 619 38.39 -16.79 83.70
N ILE A 620 37.92 -16.94 84.94
CA ILE A 620 38.36 -18.00 85.86
C ILE A 620 37.54 -19.30 85.76
N TRP A 621 36.39 -19.28 85.05
CA TRP A 621 35.49 -20.43 84.98
C TRP A 621 36.15 -21.71 84.44
N PRO A 622 37.02 -21.67 83.40
CA PRO A 622 37.70 -22.87 82.91
C PRO A 622 38.57 -23.58 83.95
N ILE A 623 39.19 -22.83 84.88
CA ILE A 623 39.99 -23.42 85.97
C ILE A 623 39.12 -24.31 86.86
N LYS A 624 37.84 -23.94 87.06
CA LYS A 624 36.88 -24.73 87.86
C LYS A 624 36.53 -26.07 87.24
N GLN A 625 36.74 -26.23 85.94
CA GLN A 625 36.47 -27.46 85.21
C GLN A 625 37.66 -28.43 85.23
N LEU A 626 38.81 -28.01 85.77
CA LEU A 626 40.00 -28.85 85.89
C LEU A 626 39.85 -29.83 87.06
N VAL A 627 39.30 -31.02 86.78
CA VAL A 627 38.96 -32.03 87.79
C VAL A 627 40.17 -32.56 88.59
N HIS A 628 41.37 -32.51 88.00
CA HIS A 628 42.60 -33.00 88.62
C HIS A 628 43.34 -31.94 89.44
N LEU A 629 42.94 -30.66 89.37
CA LEU A 629 43.64 -29.58 90.03
C LEU A 629 43.61 -29.76 91.56
N ARG A 630 44.77 -29.59 92.19
CA ARG A 630 45.03 -29.67 93.64
C ARG A 630 45.71 -28.42 94.17
N GLU A 631 46.60 -27.81 93.39
CA GLU A 631 47.31 -26.59 93.77
C GLU A 631 47.18 -25.51 92.71
N LEU A 632 46.76 -24.31 93.13
CA LEU A 632 46.71 -23.12 92.28
C LEU A 632 47.63 -22.04 92.86
N VAL A 633 48.65 -21.63 92.12
CA VAL A 633 49.61 -20.60 92.54
C VAL A 633 49.26 -19.27 91.88
N ILE A 634 49.05 -18.23 92.69
CA ILE A 634 48.61 -16.89 92.23
C ILE A 634 49.43 -15.78 92.90
N THR A 635 49.46 -14.60 92.29
CA THR A 635 49.99 -13.38 92.91
C THR A 635 49.01 -12.89 93.97
N PRO A 636 49.47 -12.35 95.13
CA PRO A 636 48.58 -11.79 96.13
C PRO A 636 47.63 -10.74 95.51
N GLY A 637 46.33 -10.89 95.74
CA GLY A 637 45.30 -9.99 95.19
C GLY A 637 44.95 -10.20 93.72
N GLN A 638 45.53 -11.19 93.03
CA GLN A 638 45.23 -11.49 91.63
C GLN A 638 43.80 -12.00 91.41
N MET A 639 43.21 -12.67 92.41
CA MET A 639 41.82 -13.13 92.39
C MET A 639 41.05 -12.51 93.55
N SER A 640 39.80 -12.10 93.30
CA SER A 640 38.93 -11.56 94.35
C SER A 640 38.48 -12.64 95.34
N ALA A 641 38.08 -12.23 96.54
CA ALA A 641 37.57 -13.16 97.56
C ALA A 641 36.34 -13.96 97.09
N GLU A 642 35.50 -13.40 96.21
CA GLU A 642 34.36 -14.13 95.63
C GLU A 642 34.78 -15.18 94.60
N GLU A 643 35.87 -14.96 93.89
CA GLU A 643 36.42 -15.87 92.90
C GLU A 643 37.08 -17.08 93.54
N LEU A 644 37.84 -16.84 94.62
CA LEU A 644 38.45 -17.89 95.44
C LEU A 644 37.40 -18.81 96.07
N LYS A 645 36.28 -18.26 96.56
CA LYS A 645 35.15 -19.04 97.09
C LYS A 645 34.48 -19.96 96.07
N LYS A 646 34.63 -19.68 94.78
CA LYS A 646 34.02 -20.47 93.70
C LYS A 646 34.96 -21.57 93.16
N LEU A 647 36.15 -21.73 93.73
CA LEU A 647 37.05 -22.83 93.41
C LEU A 647 36.58 -24.12 94.10
N PRO A 648 36.80 -25.30 93.49
CA PRO A 648 36.49 -26.57 94.14
C PRO A 648 37.25 -26.74 95.46
N GLU A 649 36.62 -27.33 96.48
CA GLU A 649 37.21 -27.47 97.83
C GLU A 649 38.55 -28.23 97.85
N GLN A 650 38.80 -29.09 96.87
CA GLN A 650 40.06 -29.82 96.73
C GLN A 650 41.26 -28.96 96.29
N VAL A 651 41.05 -27.71 95.86
CA VAL A 651 42.10 -26.85 95.33
C VAL A 651 42.68 -25.97 96.45
N LYS A 652 43.94 -26.21 96.78
CA LYS A 652 44.72 -25.37 97.67
C LYS A 652 45.29 -24.17 96.90
N VAL A 653 44.91 -22.97 97.31
CA VAL A 653 45.45 -21.72 96.74
C VAL A 653 46.73 -21.32 97.48
N ILE A 654 47.79 -21.05 96.73
CA ILE A 654 49.11 -20.65 97.22
C ILE A 654 49.40 -19.25 96.68
N GLU A 655 49.38 -18.24 97.56
CA GLU A 655 49.74 -16.87 97.19
C GLU A 655 51.26 -16.68 97.28
N ARG A 656 51.89 -16.28 96.16
CA ARG A 656 53.32 -15.92 96.11
C ARG A 656 53.51 -14.73 95.17
N PRO A 657 54.36 -13.75 95.51
CA PRO A 657 54.65 -12.66 94.60
C PRO A 657 55.21 -13.19 93.28
N TYR A 658 54.83 -12.53 92.19
CA TYR A 658 55.49 -12.68 90.89
C TYR A 658 56.68 -11.69 90.88
N PRO A 659 57.90 -12.15 90.58
CA PRO A 659 59.09 -11.32 90.59
C PRO A 659 59.09 -10.23 89.50
#